data_AF-F9TDW8-F1
#
_entry.id   AF-F9TDW8-F1
#
_cell.length_a   1.000
_cell.length_b   1.000
_cell.length_c   1.000
_cell.angle_alpha   90.00
_cell.angle_beta   90.00
_cell.angle_gamma   90.00
#
_symmetry.space_group_name_H-M   'P 1'
#
loop_
_entity.id
_entity.type
_entity.pdbx_description
1 polymer ?
#
loop_
_entity_poly.entity_id
_entity_poly.type
_entity_poly.pdbx_seq_one_letter_code
_entity_poly.pdbx_strand_id
1 'polypeptide(L)'
;MGVTVCANGLSVVHKGSGGEANATLPDVCLTTVGNSVVPIPYGNNAKSADLADGTTTVSMDGGNSVAIKGSKFSASTGDAGGDKKGVSSGTIEAEAEFISASPTVKFEGKGVCRLSDQMTMNKANTMCLGGAQNPSVTVTEEAEGTYTVDIECRYPDGVLLKNADFDITDVSGGVLSSGHIDDSGKSIASGLKPGQIKILAKESTDDFITTPVRITNPHYLPDYNDYDFFDRSAQGQQTFWHPNRIAPPVEGWGTMGSSLTADRYFADIVKEETKAHFEFRHPDFQFSVLAESLIAGIDSLSDASFDSVLVNGLPIVMEEGEILSVLFRLPKHETADRMLAYMRARGKGNPQTFINNYPWDKAKKSLNSEIEGLLSKIKGRIESLRSEASRLNYVYLSSDIYKKHVSTIDTYAKKLPDNLSQAFKRMEKKANQLMSDVSGVSVIQAPNHVYSAEAGTIEVVVNAIQKIDLEEQKWVKVRAIYSDRWQTPIYAQNLKITANSVVHEENASLNALPLNSTESETIDLAVETNQVEGGVAVFDTLKPNTDMVTVEFVGEPGIEEQIVNIQDSVEATLDGTYNALIEDMKGFQQQWDEEGYWTLGDGVIDGAQAWGADIVDMLSPSFWGDAADTISDLSSSAVDKLAIYSVDKFNSITKAMLNEKGQLKNPTWVLETLGREFDSFQDSVFESVDEAIEDVSKLYAESQDVVRKLECIAKHRQTILELPQKISNGDVDAVETFVDTVLMELDPDWAQEIKGHEQFPNAMAIIEDHDTILTYVTYLSLMLEAIPPNFYFYYGGKAGTYLILELILTVVLAICTLGTGAAARIATLVARFAGGAKKVKGIRNAAKALDSFIKAVESLIDVLSDYQELAEKLVKRPLGKFKGKPVTTMTAKKKAVKRDASCRLCHSNQHKTPRYKRGELEYI
;
A
#
# COMPACT_ATOMS: atom_id res chain seq x y z
N MET A 1 -14.38 57.90 4.16
CA MET A 1 -15.15 57.30 3.03
C MET A 1 -14.18 56.41 2.25
N GLY A 2 -14.62 55.63 1.25
CA GLY A 2 -13.66 55.04 0.32
C GLY A 2 -12.96 56.14 -0.48
N VAL A 3 -11.71 55.91 -0.90
CA VAL A 3 -11.01 56.74 -1.89
C VAL A 3 -10.99 55.95 -3.19
N THR A 4 -11.69 56.39 -4.24
CA THR A 4 -11.88 55.59 -5.46
C THR A 4 -10.99 56.03 -6.62
N VAL A 5 -10.31 57.18 -6.53
CA VAL A 5 -9.56 57.77 -7.64
C VAL A 5 -8.07 57.96 -7.33
N CYS A 6 -7.21 57.52 -8.26
CA CYS A 6 -5.78 57.84 -8.27
C CYS A 6 -5.43 58.84 -9.39
N ALA A 7 -4.30 59.50 -9.22
CA ALA A 7 -3.62 60.25 -10.26
C ALA A 7 -2.14 59.83 -10.28
N ASN A 8 -1.68 59.29 -11.42
CA ASN A 8 -0.32 58.73 -11.55
C ASN A 8 -0.01 57.58 -10.57
N GLY A 9 -1.00 56.72 -10.25
CA GLY A 9 -0.83 55.62 -9.29
C GLY A 9 -0.85 56.02 -7.81
N LEU A 10 -0.99 57.31 -7.50
CA LEU A 10 -1.10 57.84 -6.12
C LEU A 10 -2.54 58.28 -5.86
N SER A 11 -3.11 57.94 -4.70
CA SER A 11 -4.50 58.29 -4.38
C SER A 11 -4.70 59.80 -4.27
N VAL A 12 -5.84 60.30 -4.78
CA VAL A 12 -6.14 61.74 -4.79
C VAL A 12 -6.55 62.22 -3.40
N VAL A 13 -6.06 63.39 -2.99
CA VAL A 13 -6.47 64.02 -1.72
C VAL A 13 -7.70 64.88 -1.95
N HIS A 14 -8.75 64.63 -1.17
CA HIS A 14 -10.01 65.38 -1.19
C HIS A 14 -10.54 65.52 0.24
N LYS A 15 -11.51 66.40 0.47
CA LYS A 15 -11.97 66.79 1.82
C LYS A 15 -12.46 65.62 2.70
N GLY A 16 -12.95 64.55 2.07
CA GLY A 16 -13.45 63.35 2.74
C GLY A 16 -12.48 62.16 2.76
N SER A 17 -11.24 62.34 2.30
CA SER A 17 -10.27 61.26 2.09
C SER A 17 -9.70 60.69 3.39
N GLY A 18 -9.72 61.47 4.48
CA GLY A 18 -9.08 61.09 5.74
C GLY A 18 -7.55 61.16 5.69
N GLY A 19 -6.99 61.98 4.79
CA GLY A 19 -5.55 62.17 4.67
C GLY A 19 -4.98 63.09 5.76
N GLU A 20 -3.71 62.87 6.13
CA GLU A 20 -3.00 63.64 7.16
C GLU A 20 -1.58 64.00 6.73
N ALA A 21 -1.18 65.25 6.96
CA ALA A 21 0.19 65.73 6.82
C ALA A 21 0.81 65.86 8.22
N ASN A 22 1.96 65.20 8.43
CA ASN A 22 2.71 65.24 9.69
C ASN A 22 4.08 65.89 9.43
N ALA A 23 4.48 66.84 10.27
CA ALA A 23 5.75 67.56 10.11
C ALA A 23 6.94 66.59 10.20
N THR A 24 7.76 66.53 9.16
CA THR A 24 8.96 65.69 9.10
C THR A 24 10.22 66.45 9.50
N LEU A 25 10.13 67.77 9.61
CA LEU A 25 11.13 68.64 10.20
C LEU A 25 10.61 69.17 11.56
N PRO A 26 11.48 69.46 12.53
CA PRO A 26 11.06 69.98 13.84
C PRO A 26 10.37 71.35 13.71
N ASP A 27 9.20 71.51 14.33
CA ASP A 27 8.48 72.80 14.32
C ASP A 27 9.01 73.69 15.44
N VAL A 28 10.03 74.50 15.14
CA VAL A 28 10.75 75.24 16.17
C VAL A 28 10.01 76.53 16.54
N CYS A 29 9.46 76.56 17.75
CA CYS A 29 8.76 77.72 18.32
C CYS A 29 9.53 78.30 19.50
N LEU A 30 9.53 79.63 19.61
CA LEU A 30 10.03 80.33 20.78
C LEU A 30 9.08 80.09 21.96
N THR A 31 9.65 79.68 23.09
CA THR A 31 8.92 79.21 24.27
C THR A 31 9.54 79.79 25.54
N THR A 32 8.70 80.25 26.46
CA THR A 32 9.11 80.81 27.74
C THR A 32 9.40 79.69 28.75
N VAL A 33 10.66 79.49 29.12
CA VAL A 33 11.13 78.53 30.11
C VAL A 33 11.71 79.28 31.30
N GLY A 34 10.92 79.42 32.37
CA GLY A 34 11.27 80.26 33.51
C GLY A 34 11.38 81.73 33.09
N ASN A 35 12.55 82.33 33.29
CA ASN A 35 12.83 83.72 32.92
C ASN A 35 13.40 83.89 31.49
N SER A 36 13.60 82.79 30.75
CA SER A 36 14.26 82.79 29.43
C SER A 36 13.28 82.43 28.32
N VAL A 37 13.41 83.05 27.15
CA VAL A 37 12.74 82.59 25.91
C VAL A 37 13.75 81.79 25.10
N VAL A 38 13.40 80.53 24.76
CA VAL A 38 14.28 79.60 24.05
C VAL A 38 13.54 78.91 22.89
N PRO A 39 14.23 78.56 21.79
CA PRO A 39 13.64 77.76 20.72
C PRO A 39 13.45 76.30 21.15
N ILE A 40 12.24 75.77 21.02
CA ILE A 40 11.88 74.37 21.32
C ILE A 40 11.21 73.75 20.10
N PRO A 41 11.58 72.53 19.69
CA PRO A 41 10.92 71.81 18.60
C PRO A 41 9.61 71.16 19.08
N TYR A 42 8.52 71.41 18.35
CA TYR A 42 7.22 70.76 18.49
C TYR A 42 6.97 69.79 17.33
N GLY A 43 6.01 68.88 17.53
CA GLY A 43 5.38 68.11 16.45
C GLY A 43 4.17 68.86 15.91
N ASN A 44 3.86 68.70 14.62
CA ASN A 44 2.72 69.36 13.98
C ASN A 44 1.97 68.41 13.03
N ASN A 45 0.63 68.42 13.06
CA ASN A 45 -0.28 67.60 12.25
C ASN A 45 -1.39 68.47 11.62
N ALA A 46 -1.74 68.22 10.35
CA ALA A 46 -2.86 68.85 9.64
C ALA A 46 -3.64 67.81 8.81
N LYS A 47 -4.95 68.02 8.59
CA LYS A 47 -5.85 66.98 8.06
C LYS A 47 -6.65 67.42 6.83
N SER A 48 -6.95 66.50 5.92
CA SER A 48 -7.71 66.80 4.70
C SER A 48 -9.16 67.21 4.95
N ALA A 49 -9.72 66.89 6.12
CA ALA A 49 -11.00 67.42 6.59
C ALA A 49 -11.03 68.97 6.61
N ASP A 50 -9.89 69.61 6.86
CA ASP A 50 -9.74 71.05 6.98
C ASP A 50 -9.37 71.72 5.65
N LEU A 51 -9.51 71.00 4.53
CA LEU A 51 -9.23 71.49 3.17
C LEU A 51 -10.02 72.76 2.84
N ALA A 52 -9.26 73.78 2.46
CA ALA A 52 -9.65 75.08 1.92
C ALA A 52 -8.93 75.33 0.59
N ASP A 53 -9.49 76.22 -0.23
CA ASP A 53 -9.01 76.56 -1.58
C ASP A 53 -8.84 75.34 -2.51
N GLY A 54 -9.66 74.31 -2.31
CA GLY A 54 -9.84 73.17 -3.22
C GLY A 54 -10.74 73.48 -4.42
N THR A 55 -11.06 72.44 -5.21
CA THR A 55 -11.95 72.56 -6.38
C THR A 55 -13.37 73.01 -6.01
N THR A 56 -14.03 73.70 -6.93
CA THR A 56 -15.39 74.27 -6.77
C THR A 56 -16.43 73.69 -7.74
N THR A 57 -15.98 73.13 -8.85
CA THR A 57 -16.77 72.51 -9.93
C THR A 57 -16.51 71.01 -10.07
N VAL A 58 -15.32 70.55 -9.66
CA VAL A 58 -14.97 69.13 -9.59
C VAL A 58 -15.16 68.63 -8.15
N SER A 59 -15.72 67.43 -7.98
CA SER A 59 -15.84 66.76 -6.68
C SER A 59 -15.65 65.25 -6.82
N MET A 60 -15.25 64.60 -5.73
CA MET A 60 -14.97 63.15 -5.66
C MET A 60 -15.61 62.53 -4.41
N ASP A 61 -15.78 61.20 -4.43
CA ASP A 61 -16.08 60.36 -3.26
C ASP A 61 -17.06 61.01 -2.27
N GLY A 62 -18.35 61.03 -2.64
CA GLY A 62 -19.43 61.63 -1.86
C GLY A 62 -19.59 63.15 -2.03
N GLY A 63 -19.07 63.74 -3.10
CA GLY A 63 -19.23 65.18 -3.40
C GLY A 63 -18.22 66.09 -2.70
N ASN A 64 -17.09 65.53 -2.26
CA ASN A 64 -16.03 66.28 -1.59
C ASN A 64 -15.18 67.10 -2.58
N SER A 65 -14.84 68.33 -2.19
CA SER A 65 -13.85 69.18 -2.89
C SER A 65 -12.47 68.52 -2.88
N VAL A 66 -11.73 68.66 -3.99
CA VAL A 66 -10.44 68.00 -4.27
C VAL A 66 -9.30 68.99 -4.06
N ALA A 67 -8.18 68.53 -3.49
CA ALA A 67 -6.98 69.34 -3.33
C ALA A 67 -6.24 69.51 -4.66
N ILE A 68 -5.86 70.74 -4.98
CA ILE A 68 -5.13 71.14 -6.18
C ILE A 68 -3.98 72.07 -5.80
N LYS A 69 -3.06 72.36 -6.72
CA LYS A 69 -1.87 73.17 -6.38
C LYS A 69 -2.24 74.56 -5.83
N GLY A 70 -1.77 74.86 -4.62
CA GLY A 70 -2.15 76.07 -3.86
C GLY A 70 -3.45 75.94 -3.04
N SER A 71 -4.00 74.73 -2.89
CA SER A 71 -4.92 74.41 -1.79
C SER A 71 -4.16 74.26 -0.48
N LYS A 72 -4.86 74.42 0.64
CA LYS A 72 -4.30 74.31 1.99
C LYS A 72 -5.23 73.61 2.97
N PHE A 73 -4.68 73.00 4.01
CA PHE A 73 -5.45 72.66 5.21
C PHE A 73 -5.46 73.90 6.11
N SER A 74 -6.65 74.31 6.56
CA SER A 74 -6.87 75.65 7.13
C SER A 74 -6.28 75.86 8.53
N ALA A 75 -5.93 74.77 9.22
CA ALA A 75 -5.16 74.76 10.45
C ALA A 75 -4.14 73.60 10.42
N SER A 76 -3.09 73.74 11.24
CA SER A 76 -2.24 72.64 11.69
C SER A 76 -2.17 72.68 13.22
N THR A 77 -1.77 71.61 13.91
CA THR A 77 -1.95 71.48 15.36
C THR A 77 -0.80 70.76 16.04
N GLY A 78 -0.50 71.14 17.29
CA GLY A 78 0.52 70.51 18.14
C GLY A 78 1.63 71.44 18.63
N ASP A 79 1.79 72.61 18.02
CA ASP A 79 2.80 73.62 18.35
C ASP A 79 2.31 74.71 19.32
N ALA A 80 1.06 74.60 19.81
CA ALA A 80 0.40 75.55 20.71
C ALA A 80 1.16 75.85 22.02
N GLY A 81 2.11 74.99 22.43
CA GLY A 81 2.97 75.25 23.59
C GLY A 81 3.99 76.37 23.38
N GLY A 82 4.28 76.74 22.13
CA GLY A 82 5.20 77.81 21.76
C GLY A 82 4.61 79.20 22.00
N ASP A 83 4.59 79.66 23.25
CA ASP A 83 3.90 80.90 23.65
C ASP A 83 4.47 82.20 23.04
N LYS A 84 5.69 82.14 22.47
CA LYS A 84 6.32 83.22 21.69
C LYS A 84 6.39 82.91 20.18
N LYS A 85 5.72 81.83 19.75
CA LYS A 85 5.41 81.41 18.37
C LYS A 85 6.58 80.91 17.52
N GLY A 86 6.25 80.36 16.35
CA GLY A 86 7.21 79.85 15.36
C GLY A 86 8.31 80.84 15.02
N VAL A 87 9.57 80.38 15.07
CA VAL A 87 10.79 81.19 14.86
C VAL A 87 10.80 81.87 13.48
N SER A 88 10.27 81.20 12.46
CA SER A 88 10.23 81.68 11.07
C SER A 88 8.87 82.27 10.68
N SER A 89 7.76 81.71 11.18
CA SER A 89 6.40 82.10 10.77
C SER A 89 5.79 83.24 11.58
N GLY A 90 6.18 83.39 12.86
CA GLY A 90 5.48 84.25 13.81
C GLY A 90 4.05 83.79 14.14
N THR A 91 3.73 82.52 13.89
CA THR A 91 2.41 81.90 14.15
C THR A 91 2.51 80.65 15.02
N ILE A 92 1.37 80.22 15.55
CA ILE A 92 1.14 78.87 16.03
C ILE A 92 -0.14 78.33 15.38
N GLU A 93 -0.23 77.03 15.18
CA GLU A 93 -1.41 76.31 14.66
C GLU A 93 -1.98 76.85 13.32
N ALA A 94 -1.12 77.47 12.51
CA ALA A 94 -1.49 78.12 11.25
C ALA A 94 -1.53 77.16 10.04
N GLU A 95 -1.88 77.69 8.86
CA GLU A 95 -2.15 76.90 7.66
C GLU A 95 -1.00 75.99 7.19
N ALA A 96 -1.38 74.89 6.52
CA ALA A 96 -0.48 73.97 5.83
C ALA A 96 -0.80 73.93 4.32
N GLU A 97 0.13 74.32 3.44
CA GLU A 97 -0.10 74.51 2.00
C GLU A 97 0.65 73.49 1.13
N PHE A 98 0.02 73.00 0.06
CA PHE A 98 0.62 72.05 -0.88
C PHE A 98 1.70 72.67 -1.78
N ILE A 99 2.94 72.17 -1.66
CA ILE A 99 4.11 72.54 -2.45
C ILE A 99 4.09 71.83 -3.82
N SER A 100 3.83 70.51 -3.81
CA SER A 100 3.77 69.67 -5.02
C SER A 100 2.34 69.22 -5.36
N ALA A 101 2.18 68.78 -6.60
CA ALA A 101 0.95 68.26 -7.17
C ALA A 101 1.28 67.46 -8.44
N SER A 102 0.32 66.72 -8.99
CA SER A 102 0.47 66.02 -10.27
C SER A 102 0.90 66.96 -11.41
N PRO A 103 1.92 66.59 -12.21
CA PRO A 103 2.33 67.37 -13.36
C PRO A 103 1.39 67.21 -14.56
N THR A 104 0.69 66.07 -14.67
CA THR A 104 -0.12 65.69 -15.84
C THR A 104 -1.61 65.65 -15.59
N VAL A 105 -2.07 65.21 -14.42
CA VAL A 105 -3.50 65.19 -14.06
C VAL A 105 -3.88 66.54 -13.45
N LYS A 106 -4.87 67.22 -14.05
CA LYS A 106 -5.25 68.57 -13.68
C LYS A 106 -6.76 68.73 -13.55
N PHE A 107 -7.21 69.32 -12.44
CA PHE A 107 -8.59 69.77 -12.26
C PHE A 107 -8.59 71.31 -12.16
N GLU A 108 -9.59 71.95 -12.77
CA GLU A 108 -9.70 73.42 -12.82
C GLU A 108 -8.41 74.11 -13.35
N GLY A 109 -7.72 73.43 -14.28
CA GLY A 109 -6.45 73.87 -14.88
C GLY A 109 -5.20 73.67 -14.01
N LYS A 110 -5.34 73.33 -12.73
CA LYS A 110 -4.24 73.14 -11.77
C LYS A 110 -3.94 71.65 -11.55
N GLY A 111 -2.68 71.32 -11.24
CA GLY A 111 -2.29 69.96 -10.88
C GLY A 111 -3.00 69.47 -9.61
N VAL A 112 -3.39 68.20 -9.59
CA VAL A 112 -4.11 67.55 -8.48
C VAL A 112 -3.15 67.08 -7.38
N CYS A 113 -3.44 67.35 -6.11
CA CYS A 113 -2.62 66.91 -4.99
C CYS A 113 -3.01 65.49 -4.53
N ARG A 114 -2.00 64.68 -4.19
CA ARG A 114 -2.11 63.22 -3.99
C ARG A 114 -1.38 62.78 -2.72
N LEU A 115 -1.50 61.49 -2.42
CA LEU A 115 -0.58 60.77 -1.53
C LEU A 115 0.88 61.18 -1.80
N SER A 116 1.63 61.51 -0.75
CA SER A 116 3.04 61.96 -0.76
C SER A 116 3.33 63.32 -1.40
N ASP A 117 2.33 64.08 -1.88
CA ASP A 117 2.58 65.47 -2.30
C ASP A 117 2.93 66.35 -1.07
N GLN A 118 4.04 67.08 -1.17
CA GLN A 118 4.72 67.77 -0.06
C GLN A 118 3.96 69.02 0.40
N MET A 119 4.06 69.35 1.69
CA MET A 119 3.38 70.50 2.29
C MET A 119 4.28 71.35 3.20
N THR A 120 4.01 72.65 3.26
CA THR A 120 4.42 73.52 4.39
C THR A 120 3.45 73.30 5.56
N MET A 121 3.85 73.64 6.79
CA MET A 121 2.98 73.60 7.97
C MET A 121 3.28 74.77 8.92
N ASN A 122 2.31 75.17 9.75
CA ASN A 122 2.36 76.38 10.58
C ASN A 122 2.89 77.58 9.78
N LYS A 123 2.29 77.86 8.62
CA LYS A 123 2.69 78.94 7.70
C LYS A 123 4.19 78.91 7.35
N ALA A 124 4.66 77.72 6.98
CA ALA A 124 6.04 77.41 6.64
C ALA A 124 7.07 77.62 7.77
N ASN A 125 6.67 77.51 9.04
CA ASN A 125 7.63 77.33 10.13
C ASN A 125 8.32 75.96 10.04
N THR A 126 7.59 74.95 9.57
CA THR A 126 8.10 73.60 9.27
C THR A 126 7.52 73.04 7.96
N MET A 127 7.93 71.82 7.59
CA MET A 127 7.50 71.13 6.37
C MET A 127 7.21 69.64 6.60
N CYS A 128 6.21 69.15 5.88
CA CYS A 128 5.94 67.74 5.66
C CYS A 128 6.57 67.33 4.31
N LEU A 129 7.84 66.91 4.36
CA LEU A 129 8.61 66.47 3.19
C LEU A 129 8.29 65.03 2.77
N GLY A 130 7.68 64.23 3.66
CA GLY A 130 7.03 62.97 3.31
C GLY A 130 5.65 63.15 2.62
N GLY A 131 5.14 64.38 2.62
CA GLY A 131 3.86 64.77 2.03
C GLY A 131 2.61 64.23 2.72
N ALA A 132 1.46 64.67 2.24
CA ALA A 132 0.16 64.24 2.76
C ALA A 132 0.00 62.72 2.62
N GLN A 133 -0.16 62.02 3.73
CA GLN A 133 -0.52 60.60 3.75
C GLN A 133 -2.02 60.49 3.47
N ASN A 134 -2.44 59.47 2.73
CA ASN A 134 -3.81 59.32 2.23
C ASN A 134 -4.09 57.82 2.03
N PRO A 135 -5.31 57.31 2.27
CA PRO A 135 -5.61 55.89 2.05
C PRO A 135 -5.32 55.44 0.61
N SER A 136 -5.00 54.16 0.43
CA SER A 136 -4.93 53.53 -0.89
C SER A 136 -6.26 53.62 -1.63
N VAL A 137 -6.22 53.58 -2.97
CA VAL A 137 -7.46 53.45 -3.75
C VAL A 137 -8.10 52.09 -3.53
N THR A 138 -9.44 52.05 -3.51
CA THR A 138 -10.21 50.81 -3.50
C THR A 138 -11.38 50.92 -4.46
N VAL A 139 -11.50 49.94 -5.36
CA VAL A 139 -12.64 49.75 -6.27
C VAL A 139 -13.39 48.46 -5.88
N THR A 140 -14.63 48.30 -6.35
CA THR A 140 -15.38 47.04 -6.23
C THR A 140 -15.11 46.15 -7.44
N GLU A 141 -15.20 44.82 -7.29
CA GLU A 141 -15.01 43.85 -8.41
C GLU A 141 -15.87 44.20 -9.64
N GLU A 142 -17.10 44.66 -9.41
CA GLU A 142 -18.06 45.06 -10.45
C GLU A 142 -17.60 46.27 -11.28
N ALA A 143 -16.66 47.07 -10.77
CA ALA A 143 -16.12 48.27 -11.42
C ALA A 143 -14.73 48.06 -12.04
N GLU A 144 -14.04 46.96 -11.73
CA GLU A 144 -12.70 46.65 -12.24
C GLU A 144 -12.73 46.02 -13.63
N GLY A 145 -13.80 45.27 -13.95
CA GLY A 145 -14.09 44.77 -15.29
C GLY A 145 -13.51 43.38 -15.58
N THR A 146 -13.03 43.16 -16.80
CA THR A 146 -12.48 41.88 -17.26
C THR A 146 -11.26 42.07 -18.14
N TYR A 147 -10.33 41.12 -18.05
CA TYR A 147 -9.05 41.12 -18.74
C TYR A 147 -9.05 40.23 -19.99
N THR A 148 -8.05 40.49 -20.83
CA THR A 148 -7.69 39.70 -22.01
C THR A 148 -6.24 39.26 -21.88
N VAL A 149 -5.96 38.01 -22.22
CA VAL A 149 -4.64 37.41 -22.17
C VAL A 149 -4.32 36.75 -23.51
N ASP A 150 -3.21 37.16 -24.11
CA ASP A 150 -2.57 36.48 -25.23
C ASP A 150 -1.82 35.24 -24.70
N ILE A 151 -2.03 34.08 -25.31
CA ILE A 151 -1.47 32.80 -24.85
C ILE A 151 -0.58 32.20 -25.93
N GLU A 152 0.66 31.91 -25.56
CA GLU A 152 1.66 31.25 -26.41
C GLU A 152 2.18 29.99 -25.73
N CYS A 153 2.31 28.90 -26.48
CA CYS A 153 2.85 27.64 -25.97
C CYS A 153 4.08 27.26 -26.81
N ARG A 154 5.26 27.19 -26.20
CA ARG A 154 6.51 26.85 -26.90
C ARG A 154 7.07 25.48 -26.48
N TYR A 155 7.62 24.76 -27.43
CA TYR A 155 8.56 23.67 -27.16
C TYR A 155 9.89 24.23 -26.60
N PRO A 156 10.71 23.42 -25.90
CA PRO A 156 11.99 23.88 -25.34
C PRO A 156 13.04 24.34 -26.36
N ASP A 157 12.85 24.07 -27.65
CA ASP A 157 13.66 24.57 -28.77
C ASP A 157 13.16 25.90 -29.34
N GLY A 158 12.11 26.49 -28.76
CA GLY A 158 11.53 27.78 -29.18
C GLY A 158 10.51 27.69 -30.31
N VAL A 159 10.20 26.49 -30.82
CA VAL A 159 9.11 26.30 -31.80
C VAL A 159 7.76 26.41 -31.07
N LEU A 160 6.80 27.14 -31.61
CA LEU A 160 5.44 27.21 -31.04
C LEU A 160 4.64 25.92 -31.32
N LEU A 161 3.85 25.48 -30.34
CA LEU A 161 2.77 24.51 -30.50
C LEU A 161 1.65 25.14 -31.32
N LYS A 162 0.98 24.34 -32.16
CA LYS A 162 -0.04 24.79 -33.12
C LYS A 162 -1.28 23.93 -33.03
N ASN A 163 -2.41 24.47 -33.48
CA ASN A 163 -3.69 23.77 -33.65
C ASN A 163 -4.05 22.94 -32.41
N ALA A 164 -4.02 23.57 -31.23
CA ALA A 164 -4.11 22.87 -29.94
C ALA A 164 -5.09 23.55 -28.98
N ASP A 165 -6.05 22.81 -28.45
CA ASP A 165 -7.00 23.31 -27.46
C ASP A 165 -6.32 23.54 -26.09
N PHE A 166 -6.89 24.44 -25.28
CA PHE A 166 -6.51 24.61 -23.87
C PHE A 166 -7.70 25.05 -23.03
N ASP A 167 -7.62 24.75 -21.73
CA ASP A 167 -8.54 25.28 -20.71
C ASP A 167 -7.79 26.24 -19.78
N ILE A 168 -8.46 27.32 -19.39
CA ILE A 168 -8.04 28.22 -18.32
C ILE A 168 -8.83 27.85 -17.08
N THR A 169 -8.14 27.50 -15.99
CA THR A 169 -8.77 27.11 -14.73
C THR A 169 -8.42 28.07 -13.60
N ASP A 170 -9.26 28.11 -12.56
CA ASP A 170 -8.92 28.73 -11.29
C ASP A 170 -7.90 27.89 -10.51
N VAL A 171 -7.46 28.38 -9.35
CA VAL A 171 -6.46 27.70 -8.50
C VAL A 171 -6.97 26.32 -8.01
N SER A 172 -8.28 26.15 -7.87
CA SER A 172 -8.97 24.92 -7.45
C SER A 172 -9.21 23.92 -8.59
N GLY A 173 -9.03 24.33 -9.85
CA GLY A 173 -9.27 23.51 -11.06
C GLY A 173 -10.62 23.75 -11.75
N GLY A 174 -11.42 24.72 -11.31
CA GLY A 174 -12.67 25.08 -12.00
C GLY A 174 -12.40 25.77 -13.34
N VAL A 175 -13.01 25.32 -14.43
CA VAL A 175 -12.81 25.93 -15.77
C VAL A 175 -13.47 27.31 -15.83
N LEU A 176 -12.66 28.33 -16.10
CA LEU A 176 -13.06 29.73 -16.26
C LEU A 176 -13.32 30.10 -17.72
N SER A 177 -12.52 29.53 -18.63
CA SER A 177 -12.60 29.73 -20.07
C SER A 177 -11.86 28.62 -20.80
N SER A 178 -12.08 28.47 -22.11
CA SER A 178 -11.34 27.55 -22.98
C SER A 178 -11.04 28.24 -24.31
N GLY A 179 -9.96 27.83 -24.98
CA GLY A 179 -9.56 28.40 -26.25
C GLY A 179 -8.78 27.43 -27.13
N HIS A 180 -8.36 27.91 -28.29
CA HIS A 180 -7.61 27.15 -29.30
C HIS A 180 -6.40 27.94 -29.77
N ILE A 181 -5.23 27.32 -29.75
CA ILE A 181 -3.97 27.86 -30.29
C ILE A 181 -3.96 27.62 -31.79
N ASP A 182 -3.79 28.68 -32.58
CA ASP A 182 -3.92 28.67 -34.04
C ASP A 182 -2.70 28.11 -34.79
N ASP A 183 -2.71 28.23 -36.12
CA ASP A 183 -1.61 27.81 -37.00
C ASP A 183 -0.40 28.75 -36.96
N SER A 184 -0.52 29.93 -36.34
CA SER A 184 0.60 30.81 -36.00
C SER A 184 1.28 30.42 -34.68
N GLY A 185 0.57 29.67 -33.83
CA GLY A 185 1.00 29.23 -32.50
C GLY A 185 0.58 30.16 -31.37
N LYS A 186 -0.49 30.93 -31.57
CA LYS A 186 -1.00 31.94 -30.63
C LYS A 186 -2.48 31.72 -30.33
N SER A 187 -2.96 32.29 -29.22
CA SER A 187 -4.38 32.40 -28.91
C SER A 187 -4.68 33.66 -28.09
N ILE A 188 -5.95 34.03 -27.98
CA ILE A 188 -6.42 35.18 -27.20
C ILE A 188 -7.64 34.75 -26.38
N ALA A 189 -7.53 34.80 -25.05
CA ALA A 189 -8.64 34.55 -24.14
C ALA A 189 -9.12 35.87 -23.52
N SER A 190 -10.42 36.15 -23.56
CA SER A 190 -11.02 37.41 -23.06
C SER A 190 -12.16 37.15 -22.09
N GLY A 191 -12.45 38.12 -21.23
CA GLY A 191 -13.56 38.04 -20.25
C GLY A 191 -13.15 37.45 -18.90
N LEU A 192 -11.85 37.34 -18.63
CA LEU A 192 -11.33 36.81 -17.36
C LEU A 192 -11.51 37.85 -16.24
N LYS A 193 -11.92 37.40 -15.05
CA LYS A 193 -11.89 38.23 -13.84
C LYS A 193 -10.45 38.45 -13.36
N PRO A 194 -10.16 39.53 -12.60
CA PRO A 194 -8.87 39.69 -11.91
C PRO A 194 -8.57 38.50 -10.98
N GLY A 195 -7.30 38.23 -10.74
CA GLY A 195 -6.82 37.17 -9.86
C GLY A 195 -6.00 36.07 -10.55
N GLN A 196 -5.99 34.90 -9.90
CA GLN A 196 -5.06 33.81 -10.19
C GLN A 196 -5.67 32.73 -11.08
N ILE A 197 -4.96 32.39 -12.17
CA ILE A 197 -5.37 31.41 -13.17
C ILE A 197 -4.27 30.39 -13.46
N LYS A 198 -4.65 29.21 -13.96
CA LYS A 198 -3.77 28.18 -14.52
C LYS A 198 -4.14 27.94 -15.99
N ILE A 199 -3.17 27.51 -16.79
CA ILE A 199 -3.36 27.14 -18.20
C ILE A 199 -3.13 25.63 -18.34
N LEU A 200 -4.06 24.92 -18.98
CA LEU A 200 -3.97 23.48 -19.23
C LEU A 200 -4.11 23.23 -20.75
N ALA A 201 -2.98 23.13 -21.44
CA ALA A 201 -2.95 22.81 -22.87
C ALA A 201 -3.20 21.31 -23.12
N LYS A 202 -3.86 21.01 -24.24
CA LYS A 202 -4.11 19.67 -24.78
C LYS A 202 -3.14 19.40 -25.94
N GLU A 203 -3.09 18.16 -26.44
CA GLU A 203 -2.26 17.84 -27.59
C GLU A 203 -2.75 18.60 -28.84
N SER A 204 -1.86 18.81 -29.82
CA SER A 204 -2.23 19.35 -31.13
C SER A 204 -3.20 18.43 -31.88
N THR A 205 -3.95 18.97 -32.84
CA THR A 205 -4.68 18.18 -33.85
C THR A 205 -3.78 17.76 -35.03
N ASP A 206 -2.56 18.30 -35.14
CA ASP A 206 -1.63 17.99 -36.22
C ASP A 206 -1.05 16.57 -36.07
N ASP A 207 -0.87 15.87 -37.20
CA ASP A 207 -0.15 14.60 -37.26
C ASP A 207 1.26 14.73 -36.65
N PHE A 208 1.70 13.72 -35.89
CA PHE A 208 3.04 13.73 -35.31
C PHE A 208 4.11 13.52 -36.37
N ILE A 209 4.99 14.52 -36.51
CA ILE A 209 6.15 14.49 -37.40
C ILE A 209 7.41 14.38 -36.53
N THR A 210 8.15 13.29 -36.70
CA THR A 210 9.46 13.12 -36.09
C THR A 210 10.48 14.11 -36.64
N THR A 211 11.30 14.68 -35.77
CA THR A 211 12.50 15.40 -36.17
C THR A 211 13.49 14.41 -36.75
N PRO A 212 14.01 14.58 -37.98
CA PRO A 212 15.00 13.66 -38.55
C PRO A 212 16.29 13.65 -37.72
N VAL A 213 16.73 12.45 -37.32
CA VAL A 213 17.94 12.25 -36.50
C VAL A 213 19.00 11.46 -37.26
N ARG A 214 18.59 10.61 -38.21
CA ARG A 214 19.53 9.79 -38.99
C ARG A 214 20.30 10.65 -39.98
N ILE A 215 21.56 10.30 -40.18
CA ILE A 215 22.50 10.98 -41.08
C ILE A 215 23.08 9.99 -42.09
N THR A 216 23.48 10.46 -43.27
CA THR A 216 24.08 9.62 -44.32
C THR A 216 25.28 8.84 -43.77
N ASN A 217 25.33 7.55 -44.08
CA ASN A 217 26.42 6.67 -43.68
C ASN A 217 27.62 6.83 -44.63
N PRO A 218 28.78 7.33 -44.17
CA PRO A 218 29.98 7.50 -45.01
C PRO A 218 30.64 6.15 -45.40
N HIS A 219 30.08 5.02 -44.97
CA HIS A 219 30.54 3.68 -45.29
C HIS A 219 29.55 2.87 -46.13
N TYR A 220 28.43 3.44 -46.55
CA TYR A 220 27.44 2.75 -47.38
C TYR A 220 28.05 2.33 -48.73
N LEU A 221 27.96 1.03 -49.03
CA LEU A 221 28.44 0.43 -50.27
C LEU A 221 27.38 -0.55 -50.82
N PRO A 222 26.52 -0.11 -51.76
CA PRO A 222 25.52 -1.01 -52.36
C PRO A 222 26.21 -2.19 -53.06
N ASP A 223 27.18 -1.89 -53.94
CA ASP A 223 27.96 -2.82 -54.75
C ASP A 223 29.33 -3.15 -54.13
N TYR A 224 29.34 -3.60 -52.87
CA TYR A 224 30.57 -3.93 -52.13
C TYR A 224 31.16 -5.27 -52.61
N ASN A 225 32.14 -5.23 -53.52
CA ASN A 225 32.79 -6.42 -54.07
C ASN A 225 33.62 -7.20 -53.02
N ASP A 226 33.75 -8.52 -53.21
CA ASP A 226 34.43 -9.42 -52.26
C ASP A 226 35.91 -9.08 -52.01
N TYR A 227 36.63 -8.59 -53.02
CA TYR A 227 38.07 -8.32 -52.87
C TYR A 227 38.31 -7.16 -51.88
N ASP A 228 37.66 -6.02 -52.12
CA ASP A 228 37.74 -4.87 -51.22
C ASP A 228 37.14 -5.18 -49.84
N PHE A 229 36.07 -5.98 -49.80
CA PHE A 229 35.43 -6.41 -48.56
C PHE A 229 36.37 -7.25 -47.68
N PHE A 230 37.03 -8.27 -48.23
CA PHE A 230 37.89 -9.15 -47.45
C PHE A 230 39.22 -8.49 -47.06
N ASP A 231 39.79 -7.59 -47.89
CA ASP A 231 40.97 -6.79 -47.52
C ASP A 231 40.70 -5.93 -46.27
N ARG A 232 39.54 -5.24 -46.26
CA ARG A 232 39.08 -4.41 -45.14
C ARG A 232 38.72 -5.24 -43.91
N SER A 233 38.01 -6.35 -44.09
CA SER A 233 37.61 -7.27 -42.99
C SER A 233 38.83 -7.94 -42.33
N ALA A 234 39.84 -8.30 -43.12
CA ALA A 234 41.09 -8.87 -42.61
C ALA A 234 41.99 -7.84 -41.91
N GLN A 235 41.79 -6.54 -42.14
CA GLN A 235 42.56 -5.45 -41.52
C GLN A 235 44.08 -5.60 -41.77
N GLY A 236 44.47 -6.05 -42.96
CA GLY A 236 45.86 -6.33 -43.34
C GLY A 236 46.44 -7.65 -42.81
N GLN A 237 45.66 -8.50 -42.14
CA GLN A 237 46.05 -9.87 -41.83
C GLN A 237 46.11 -10.71 -43.12
N GLN A 238 47.04 -11.68 -43.20
CA GLN A 238 47.12 -12.55 -44.37
C GLN A 238 45.94 -13.54 -44.37
N THR A 239 45.12 -13.49 -45.42
CA THR A 239 43.99 -14.41 -45.61
C THR A 239 44.46 -15.80 -46.06
N PHE A 240 43.68 -16.84 -45.75
CA PHE A 240 44.08 -18.23 -46.01
C PHE A 240 44.23 -18.59 -47.51
N TRP A 241 43.70 -17.77 -48.42
CA TRP A 241 43.73 -18.04 -49.86
C TRP A 241 44.81 -17.29 -50.65
N HIS A 242 45.57 -16.41 -50.00
CA HIS A 242 46.68 -15.69 -50.61
C HIS A 242 48.05 -16.34 -50.34
N PRO A 243 48.94 -16.41 -51.35
CA PRO A 243 50.17 -17.20 -51.28
C PRO A 243 51.22 -16.61 -50.33
N ASN A 244 51.70 -17.47 -49.41
CA ASN A 244 52.80 -17.20 -48.49
C ASN A 244 54.06 -16.69 -49.21
N ARG A 245 54.57 -15.51 -48.82
CA ARG A 245 55.88 -14.99 -49.28
C ARG A 245 57.05 -15.32 -48.35
N ILE A 246 56.77 -15.75 -47.12
CA ILE A 246 57.71 -16.22 -46.09
C ILE A 246 57.11 -17.50 -45.47
N ALA A 247 57.86 -18.26 -44.67
CA ALA A 247 57.45 -19.51 -44.02
C ALA A 247 56.05 -19.42 -43.35
N PRO A 248 55.26 -20.52 -43.35
CA PRO A 248 53.81 -20.44 -43.21
C PRO A 248 53.35 -19.90 -41.84
N PRO A 249 52.35 -18.99 -41.81
CA PRO A 249 51.63 -18.69 -40.58
C PRO A 249 50.79 -19.91 -40.16
N VAL A 250 50.64 -20.07 -38.85
CA VAL A 250 49.64 -20.99 -38.28
C VAL A 250 48.29 -20.27 -38.35
N GLU A 251 47.41 -20.75 -39.24
CA GLU A 251 46.04 -20.26 -39.46
C GLU A 251 45.94 -18.79 -39.95
N GLY A 252 45.65 -18.62 -41.25
CA GLY A 252 45.41 -17.31 -41.87
C GLY A 252 44.00 -16.79 -41.62
N TRP A 253 43.78 -15.46 -41.76
CA TRP A 253 42.48 -14.83 -41.54
C TRP A 253 41.39 -15.49 -42.40
N GLY A 254 40.24 -15.74 -41.77
CA GLY A 254 39.11 -16.45 -42.36
C GLY A 254 39.08 -17.96 -42.10
N THR A 255 40.10 -18.57 -41.49
CA THR A 255 40.03 -20.01 -41.10
C THR A 255 39.05 -20.24 -39.94
N MET A 256 37.75 -20.35 -40.25
CA MET A 256 36.70 -20.40 -39.23
C MET A 256 36.64 -21.71 -38.44
N GLY A 257 36.23 -21.60 -37.18
CA GLY A 257 35.87 -22.71 -36.29
C GLY A 257 34.48 -23.30 -36.56
N SER A 258 34.04 -24.23 -35.72
CA SER A 258 32.81 -25.03 -35.92
C SER A 258 31.52 -24.43 -35.32
N SER A 259 31.61 -23.28 -34.65
CA SER A 259 30.51 -22.43 -34.16
C SER A 259 30.62 -21.07 -34.83
N LEU A 260 29.50 -20.38 -35.08
CA LEU A 260 29.51 -19.02 -35.64
C LEU A 260 29.58 -17.96 -34.53
N THR A 261 28.82 -18.12 -33.45
CA THR A 261 28.81 -17.19 -32.31
C THR A 261 30.18 -17.00 -31.65
N ALA A 262 31.02 -18.04 -31.63
CA ALA A 262 32.37 -17.98 -31.05
C ALA A 262 33.47 -17.57 -32.05
N ASP A 263 33.16 -17.41 -33.34
CA ASP A 263 34.17 -17.19 -34.37
C ASP A 263 34.47 -15.70 -34.61
N ARG A 264 35.75 -15.33 -34.42
CA ARG A 264 36.21 -13.95 -34.61
C ARG A 264 36.08 -13.49 -36.06
N TYR A 265 36.42 -14.32 -37.04
CA TYR A 265 36.41 -13.93 -38.45
C TYR A 265 34.97 -13.75 -38.95
N PHE A 266 34.03 -14.55 -38.43
CA PHE A 266 32.61 -14.31 -38.65
C PHE A 266 32.15 -12.98 -38.04
N ALA A 267 32.56 -12.68 -36.81
CA ALA A 267 32.24 -11.41 -36.17
C ALA A 267 32.84 -10.20 -36.93
N ASP A 268 34.06 -10.30 -37.44
CA ASP A 268 34.69 -9.28 -38.32
C ASP A 268 33.83 -9.04 -39.58
N ILE A 269 33.40 -10.12 -40.25
CA ILE A 269 32.57 -10.09 -41.47
C ILE A 269 31.19 -9.47 -41.22
N VAL A 270 30.47 -9.91 -40.18
CA VAL A 270 29.14 -9.36 -39.87
C VAL A 270 29.24 -7.88 -39.52
N LYS A 271 30.29 -7.45 -38.80
CA LYS A 271 30.47 -6.04 -38.43
C LYS A 271 30.77 -5.14 -39.63
N GLU A 272 31.64 -5.54 -40.55
CA GLU A 272 31.93 -4.73 -41.74
C GLU A 272 30.76 -4.72 -42.73
N GLU A 273 30.06 -5.84 -42.93
CA GLU A 273 28.87 -5.88 -43.80
C GLU A 273 27.71 -5.06 -43.22
N THR A 274 27.41 -5.18 -41.93
CA THR A 274 26.38 -4.38 -41.24
C THR A 274 26.67 -2.88 -41.36
N LYS A 275 27.94 -2.49 -41.21
CA LYS A 275 28.41 -1.09 -41.35
C LYS A 275 28.32 -0.55 -42.78
N ALA A 276 28.41 -1.42 -43.79
CA ALA A 276 28.33 -1.03 -45.21
C ALA A 276 26.94 -1.18 -45.83
N HIS A 277 26.02 -1.89 -45.17
CA HIS A 277 24.70 -2.23 -45.72
C HIS A 277 23.74 -1.04 -45.79
N PHE A 278 23.65 -0.23 -44.74
CA PHE A 278 22.61 0.81 -44.61
C PHE A 278 23.07 2.15 -45.18
N GLU A 279 22.20 2.84 -45.93
CA GLU A 279 22.44 4.19 -46.48
C GLU A 279 22.55 5.27 -45.38
N PHE A 280 21.85 5.06 -44.26
CA PHE A 280 21.79 5.98 -43.13
C PHE A 280 22.30 5.32 -41.84
N ARG A 281 22.71 6.15 -40.88
CA ARG A 281 23.09 5.74 -39.52
C ARG A 281 22.46 6.66 -38.48
N HIS A 282 22.13 6.11 -37.32
CA HIS A 282 21.82 6.92 -36.14
C HIS A 282 23.13 7.44 -35.51
N PRO A 283 23.13 8.59 -34.81
CA PRO A 283 24.26 9.00 -33.98
C PRO A 283 24.51 8.04 -32.81
N ASP A 284 23.45 7.70 -32.06
CA ASP A 284 23.55 6.95 -30.78
C ASP A 284 23.48 5.42 -30.91
N PHE A 285 22.94 4.86 -32.00
CA PHE A 285 22.88 3.41 -32.22
C PHE A 285 23.96 2.97 -33.20
N GLN A 286 24.86 2.09 -32.74
CA GLN A 286 26.03 1.67 -33.50
C GLN A 286 25.79 0.37 -34.28
N PHE A 287 26.27 0.31 -35.52
CA PHE A 287 26.23 -0.90 -36.36
C PHE A 287 26.89 -2.12 -35.69
N SER A 288 27.88 -1.92 -34.82
CA SER A 288 28.53 -2.96 -34.00
C SER A 288 27.54 -3.71 -33.10
N VAL A 289 26.61 -3.00 -32.47
CA VAL A 289 25.64 -3.57 -31.52
C VAL A 289 24.52 -4.33 -32.25
N LEU A 290 24.11 -3.84 -33.43
CA LEU A 290 23.22 -4.61 -34.32
C LEU A 290 23.92 -5.88 -34.84
N ALA A 291 25.18 -5.79 -35.27
CA ALA A 291 25.97 -6.94 -35.69
C ALA A 291 26.11 -7.98 -34.57
N GLU A 292 26.38 -7.55 -33.33
CA GLU A 292 26.46 -8.43 -32.16
C GLU A 292 25.10 -9.06 -31.81
N SER A 293 24.00 -8.31 -31.94
CA SER A 293 22.63 -8.85 -31.81
C SER A 293 22.33 -9.95 -32.84
N LEU A 294 22.74 -9.75 -34.09
CA LEU A 294 22.59 -10.75 -35.16
C LEU A 294 23.46 -11.98 -34.92
N ILE A 295 24.72 -11.82 -34.52
CA ILE A 295 25.62 -12.93 -34.18
C ILE A 295 25.00 -13.78 -33.06
N ALA A 296 24.56 -13.15 -31.97
CA ALA A 296 23.90 -13.85 -30.85
C ALA A 296 22.59 -14.54 -31.24
N GLY A 297 21.85 -13.98 -32.19
CA GLY A 297 20.61 -14.57 -32.71
C GLY A 297 20.83 -15.84 -33.53
N ILE A 298 21.89 -15.91 -34.34
CA ILE A 298 22.12 -16.96 -35.34
C ILE A 298 22.18 -18.37 -34.74
N ASP A 299 22.87 -18.56 -33.61
CA ASP A 299 22.92 -19.87 -32.93
C ASP A 299 21.83 -20.00 -31.83
N SER A 300 21.39 -18.91 -31.17
CA SER A 300 20.46 -19.02 -30.03
C SER A 300 18.98 -19.17 -30.42
N LEU A 301 18.55 -18.55 -31.52
CA LEU A 301 17.15 -18.53 -31.98
C LEU A 301 16.12 -18.14 -30.89
N SER A 302 16.56 -17.35 -29.91
CA SER A 302 15.80 -16.97 -28.72
C SER A 302 15.04 -15.67 -28.93
N ASP A 303 13.87 -15.53 -28.31
CA ASP A 303 13.05 -14.31 -28.41
C ASP A 303 13.81 -13.04 -27.98
N ALA A 304 14.61 -13.12 -26.91
CA ALA A 304 15.47 -12.02 -26.45
C ALA A 304 16.50 -11.57 -27.50
N SER A 305 16.99 -12.49 -28.36
CA SER A 305 17.92 -12.14 -29.45
C SER A 305 17.22 -11.43 -30.62
N PHE A 306 15.99 -11.84 -30.97
CA PHE A 306 15.19 -11.13 -31.97
C PHE A 306 14.70 -9.78 -31.45
N ASP A 307 14.36 -9.69 -30.17
CA ASP A 307 14.05 -8.43 -29.47
C ASP A 307 15.27 -7.49 -29.49
N SER A 308 16.49 -8.01 -29.32
CA SER A 308 17.74 -7.22 -29.44
C SER A 308 18.00 -6.71 -30.86
N VAL A 309 17.71 -7.53 -31.88
CA VAL A 309 17.76 -7.11 -33.30
C VAL A 309 16.71 -6.04 -33.61
N LEU A 310 15.50 -6.15 -33.05
CA LEU A 310 14.45 -5.13 -33.17
C LEU A 310 14.88 -3.81 -32.52
N VAL A 311 15.39 -3.86 -31.29
CA VAL A 311 15.80 -2.68 -30.50
C VAL A 311 16.92 -1.90 -31.18
N ASN A 312 17.91 -2.59 -31.75
CA ASN A 312 19.07 -1.95 -32.38
C ASN A 312 18.89 -1.68 -33.88
N GLY A 313 18.02 -2.42 -34.56
CA GLY A 313 17.77 -2.26 -36.00
C GLY A 313 16.80 -1.13 -36.34
N LEU A 314 15.73 -0.94 -35.56
CA LEU A 314 14.71 0.09 -35.84
C LEU A 314 15.28 1.51 -35.99
N PRO A 315 16.14 2.02 -35.08
CA PRO A 315 16.71 3.38 -35.18
C PRO A 315 17.65 3.59 -36.37
N ILE A 316 18.10 2.51 -37.00
CA ILE A 316 18.90 2.56 -38.24
C ILE A 316 17.97 2.59 -39.46
N VAL A 317 16.92 1.76 -39.45
CA VAL A 317 15.99 1.57 -40.58
C VAL A 317 14.97 2.71 -40.75
N MET A 318 14.60 3.44 -39.70
CA MET A 318 13.57 4.49 -39.75
C MET A 318 13.79 5.63 -38.74
N GLU A 319 13.28 6.84 -39.03
CA GLU A 319 13.43 8.03 -38.15
C GLU A 319 12.70 7.84 -36.81
N GLU A 320 11.49 7.26 -36.82
CA GLU A 320 10.75 6.95 -35.58
C GLU A 320 11.36 5.77 -34.80
N GLY A 321 12.42 5.16 -35.31
CA GLY A 321 13.00 3.93 -34.77
C GLY A 321 13.57 4.07 -33.36
N GLU A 322 14.11 5.22 -32.96
CA GLU A 322 14.50 5.49 -31.56
C GLU A 322 13.28 5.42 -30.64
N ILE A 323 12.16 6.06 -31.02
CA ILE A 323 10.92 6.11 -30.24
C ILE A 323 10.37 4.69 -30.06
N LEU A 324 10.32 3.89 -31.12
CA LEU A 324 9.87 2.49 -31.06
C LEU A 324 10.84 1.61 -30.22
N SER A 325 12.15 1.79 -30.38
CA SER A 325 13.19 1.10 -29.61
C SER A 325 13.10 1.39 -28.11
N VAL A 326 12.69 2.61 -27.74
CA VAL A 326 12.46 3.01 -26.34
C VAL A 326 11.10 2.53 -25.82
N LEU A 327 10.03 2.67 -26.60
CA LEU A 327 8.71 2.13 -26.28
C LEU A 327 8.75 0.62 -26.00
N PHE A 328 9.53 -0.13 -26.77
CA PHE A 328 9.75 -1.54 -26.56
C PHE A 328 10.50 -1.85 -25.25
N ARG A 329 11.49 -1.02 -24.87
CA ARG A 329 12.30 -1.21 -23.65
C ARG A 329 11.68 -0.63 -22.37
N LEU A 330 10.67 0.24 -22.48
CA LEU A 330 10.08 0.99 -21.37
C LEU A 330 9.70 0.11 -20.15
N PRO A 331 10.23 0.34 -18.93
CA PRO A 331 9.87 -0.46 -17.75
C PRO A 331 8.42 -0.18 -17.30
N LYS A 332 7.78 -1.09 -16.55
CA LYS A 332 6.35 -0.94 -16.17
C LYS A 332 6.07 0.30 -15.30
N HIS A 333 7.08 0.76 -14.57
CA HIS A 333 6.97 1.94 -13.70
C HIS A 333 7.00 3.28 -14.44
N GLU A 334 7.34 3.30 -15.74
CA GLU A 334 7.32 4.50 -16.56
C GLU A 334 5.91 4.79 -17.10
N THR A 335 5.58 6.08 -17.27
CA THR A 335 4.20 6.54 -17.48
C THR A 335 3.92 7.02 -18.90
N ALA A 336 2.65 7.05 -19.28
CA ALA A 336 2.19 7.67 -20.52
C ALA A 336 2.71 9.11 -20.66
N ASP A 337 2.61 9.93 -19.60
CA ASP A 337 3.11 11.32 -19.61
C ASP A 337 4.59 11.40 -20.00
N ARG A 338 5.43 10.60 -19.34
CA ARG A 338 6.89 10.63 -19.56
C ARG A 338 7.27 10.09 -20.94
N MET A 339 6.60 9.05 -21.44
CA MET A 339 6.82 8.57 -22.80
C MET A 339 6.37 9.58 -23.87
N LEU A 340 5.22 10.22 -23.68
CA LEU A 340 4.72 11.25 -24.60
C LEU A 340 5.60 12.50 -24.55
N ALA A 341 6.08 12.91 -23.37
CA ALA A 341 7.09 13.96 -23.23
C ALA A 341 8.43 13.58 -23.90
N TYR A 342 8.84 12.32 -23.83
CA TYR A 342 10.03 11.83 -24.54
C TYR A 342 9.87 11.91 -26.07
N MET A 343 8.65 11.73 -26.58
CA MET A 343 8.28 11.98 -27.98
C MET A 343 8.20 13.46 -28.33
N ARG A 344 7.62 14.33 -27.49
CA ARG A 344 7.57 15.79 -27.71
C ARG A 344 8.97 16.46 -27.74
N ALA A 345 10.01 15.76 -27.29
CA ALA A 345 11.42 16.15 -27.47
C ALA A 345 12.02 15.73 -28.83
N ARG A 346 11.34 14.87 -29.60
CA ARG A 346 11.78 14.21 -30.84
C ARG A 346 10.84 14.43 -32.04
N GLY A 347 9.80 15.24 -31.88
CA GLY A 347 8.83 15.54 -32.92
C GLY A 347 7.81 16.59 -32.48
N LYS A 348 6.97 17.01 -33.43
CA LYS A 348 5.91 18.03 -33.26
C LYS A 348 4.57 17.44 -33.72
N GLY A 349 3.44 17.98 -33.28
CA GLY A 349 2.11 17.38 -33.49
C GLY A 349 1.73 16.41 -32.37
N ASN A 350 0.81 15.48 -32.62
CA ASN A 350 0.13 14.67 -31.59
C ASN A 350 0.75 13.28 -31.33
N PRO A 351 1.56 13.09 -30.26
CA PRO A 351 2.20 11.81 -29.97
C PRO A 351 1.21 10.68 -29.57
N GLN A 352 0.03 11.02 -29.01
CA GLN A 352 -0.98 10.03 -28.62
C GLN A 352 -1.67 9.42 -29.84
N THR A 353 -2.12 10.27 -30.76
CA THR A 353 -2.71 9.87 -32.05
C THR A 353 -1.71 9.06 -32.88
N PHE A 354 -0.41 9.38 -32.80
CA PHE A 354 0.66 8.62 -33.45
C PHE A 354 0.80 7.20 -32.93
N ILE A 355 0.86 6.99 -31.61
CA ILE A 355 0.96 5.64 -31.05
C ILE A 355 -0.30 4.83 -31.38
N ASN A 356 -1.48 5.40 -31.14
CA ASN A 356 -2.77 4.72 -31.31
C ASN A 356 -3.05 4.30 -32.77
N ASN A 357 -2.53 5.04 -33.74
CA ASN A 357 -2.70 4.75 -35.18
C ASN A 357 -1.39 4.31 -35.87
N TYR A 358 -0.38 3.86 -35.11
CA TYR A 358 0.94 3.58 -35.70
C TYR A 358 0.88 2.43 -36.72
N PRO A 359 1.43 2.57 -37.94
CA PRO A 359 1.39 1.54 -38.97
C PRO A 359 2.40 0.40 -38.71
N TRP A 360 2.17 -0.40 -37.67
CA TRP A 360 3.02 -1.53 -37.24
C TRP A 360 3.47 -2.45 -38.38
N ASP A 361 2.56 -2.74 -39.31
CA ASP A 361 2.80 -3.60 -40.46
C ASP A 361 3.81 -3.01 -41.47
N LYS A 362 3.92 -1.67 -41.55
CA LYS A 362 4.93 -0.97 -42.37
C LYS A 362 6.30 -1.09 -41.73
N ALA A 363 6.43 -0.76 -40.44
CA ALA A 363 7.69 -0.88 -39.69
C ALA A 363 8.24 -2.31 -39.71
N LYS A 364 7.36 -3.30 -39.50
CA LYS A 364 7.70 -4.72 -39.58
C LYS A 364 8.21 -5.13 -40.96
N LYS A 365 7.61 -4.64 -42.05
CA LYS A 365 8.08 -4.93 -43.42
C LYS A 365 9.43 -4.27 -43.70
N SER A 366 9.61 -3.00 -43.33
CA SER A 366 10.89 -2.29 -43.48
C SER A 366 12.02 -2.99 -42.72
N LEU A 367 11.86 -3.30 -41.42
CA LEU A 367 12.91 -3.96 -40.65
C LEU A 367 13.25 -5.35 -41.20
N ASN A 368 12.25 -6.16 -41.56
CA ASN A 368 12.51 -7.49 -42.14
C ASN A 368 13.27 -7.40 -43.46
N SER A 369 12.86 -6.51 -44.38
CA SER A 369 13.49 -6.38 -45.70
C SER A 369 14.96 -6.01 -45.62
N GLU A 370 15.33 -5.08 -44.73
CA GLU A 370 16.73 -4.65 -44.55
C GLU A 370 17.57 -5.75 -43.89
N ILE A 371 17.07 -6.40 -42.82
CA ILE A 371 17.82 -7.44 -42.12
C ILE A 371 17.92 -8.72 -42.97
N GLU A 372 16.91 -9.09 -43.76
CA GLU A 372 16.98 -10.18 -44.74
C GLU A 372 18.02 -9.87 -45.84
N GLY A 373 18.04 -8.64 -46.35
CA GLY A 373 19.06 -8.17 -47.30
C GLY A 373 20.48 -8.25 -46.73
N LEU A 374 20.67 -7.84 -45.48
CA LEU A 374 21.94 -7.93 -44.76
C LEU A 374 22.39 -9.38 -44.55
N LEU A 375 21.51 -10.26 -44.08
CA LEU A 375 21.79 -11.70 -43.92
C LEU A 375 22.14 -12.36 -45.26
N SER A 376 21.49 -11.95 -46.35
CA SER A 376 21.80 -12.42 -47.71
C SER A 376 23.21 -12.04 -48.15
N LYS A 377 23.63 -10.78 -47.92
CA LYS A 377 25.03 -10.35 -48.18
C LYS A 377 26.03 -11.12 -47.31
N ILE A 378 25.77 -11.25 -46.00
CA ILE A 378 26.61 -12.02 -45.06
C ILE A 378 26.79 -13.46 -45.53
N LYS A 379 25.69 -14.14 -45.88
CA LYS A 379 25.71 -15.50 -46.44
C LYS A 379 26.59 -15.57 -47.70
N GLY A 380 26.46 -14.61 -48.61
CA GLY A 380 27.27 -14.50 -49.82
C GLY A 380 28.78 -14.51 -49.51
N ARG A 381 29.23 -13.75 -48.50
CA ARG A 381 30.64 -13.76 -48.07
C ARG A 381 31.10 -15.15 -47.63
N ILE A 382 30.28 -15.88 -46.86
CA ILE A 382 30.61 -17.25 -46.43
C ILE A 382 30.64 -18.21 -47.63
N GLU A 383 29.78 -18.03 -48.63
CA GLU A 383 29.80 -18.81 -49.88
C GLU A 383 31.02 -18.49 -50.76
N SER A 384 31.52 -17.25 -50.76
CA SER A 384 32.79 -16.87 -51.41
C SER A 384 34.01 -17.47 -50.69
N LEU A 385 34.08 -17.41 -49.36
CA LEU A 385 35.13 -18.09 -48.58
C LEU A 385 35.12 -19.61 -48.80
N ARG A 386 33.92 -20.20 -48.88
CA ARG A 386 33.72 -21.62 -49.22
C ARG A 386 34.21 -21.97 -50.62
N SER A 387 34.02 -21.06 -51.57
CA SER A 387 34.49 -21.21 -52.95
C SER A 387 36.02 -21.15 -53.03
N GLU A 388 36.66 -20.22 -52.31
CA GLU A 388 38.12 -20.13 -52.22
C GLU A 388 38.75 -21.34 -51.51
N ALA A 389 38.15 -21.81 -50.42
CA ALA A 389 38.57 -23.07 -49.78
C ALA A 389 38.42 -24.29 -50.70
N SER A 390 37.38 -24.30 -51.55
CA SER A 390 37.20 -25.35 -52.57
C SER A 390 38.27 -25.26 -53.67
N ARG A 391 38.57 -24.04 -54.16
CA ARG A 391 39.62 -23.76 -55.15
C ARG A 391 41.01 -24.24 -54.71
N LEU A 392 41.25 -24.27 -53.40
CA LEU A 392 42.52 -24.71 -52.79
C LEU A 392 42.49 -26.14 -52.23
N ASN A 393 41.40 -26.89 -52.44
CA ASN A 393 41.18 -28.25 -51.93
C ASN A 393 41.22 -28.37 -50.38
N TYR A 394 40.87 -27.31 -49.66
CA TYR A 394 40.69 -27.34 -48.19
C TYR A 394 39.31 -27.92 -47.84
N VAL A 395 39.16 -29.24 -48.08
CA VAL A 395 37.89 -29.99 -47.98
C VAL A 395 37.18 -29.78 -46.64
N TYR A 396 37.91 -29.83 -45.52
CA TYR A 396 37.37 -29.61 -44.18
C TYR A 396 36.66 -28.25 -44.06
N LEU A 397 37.33 -27.17 -44.48
CA LEU A 397 36.75 -25.83 -44.48
C LEU A 397 35.55 -25.73 -45.44
N SER A 398 35.68 -26.23 -46.68
CA SER A 398 34.65 -26.05 -47.71
C SER A 398 33.40 -26.93 -47.56
N SER A 399 33.54 -28.11 -46.95
CA SER A 399 32.53 -29.17 -46.93
C SER A 399 31.94 -29.41 -45.54
N ASP A 400 32.73 -29.25 -44.49
CA ASP A 400 32.31 -29.54 -43.11
C ASP A 400 32.00 -28.25 -42.33
N ILE A 401 32.85 -27.22 -42.47
CA ILE A 401 32.70 -25.93 -41.77
C ILE A 401 31.75 -24.98 -42.53
N TYR A 402 32.17 -24.36 -43.63
CA TYR A 402 31.38 -23.30 -44.27
C TYR A 402 30.01 -23.77 -44.77
N LYS A 403 29.91 -25.04 -45.20
CA LYS A 403 28.63 -25.63 -45.62
C LYS A 403 27.63 -25.71 -44.46
N LYS A 404 28.11 -26.01 -43.25
CA LYS A 404 27.29 -25.97 -42.02
C LYS A 404 26.90 -24.53 -41.70
N HIS A 405 27.86 -23.60 -41.72
CA HIS A 405 27.65 -22.18 -41.41
C HIS A 405 26.60 -21.52 -42.30
N VAL A 406 26.66 -21.73 -43.61
CA VAL A 406 25.63 -21.28 -44.56
C VAL A 406 24.25 -21.85 -44.19
N SER A 407 24.19 -23.13 -43.80
CA SER A 407 22.94 -23.76 -43.36
C SER A 407 22.40 -23.19 -42.04
N THR A 408 23.26 -22.73 -41.13
CA THR A 408 22.86 -22.04 -39.90
C THR A 408 22.26 -20.67 -40.24
N ILE A 409 22.94 -19.88 -41.08
CA ILE A 409 22.46 -18.56 -41.52
C ILE A 409 21.12 -18.68 -42.27
N ASP A 410 20.98 -19.68 -43.17
CA ASP A 410 19.71 -20.00 -43.85
C ASP A 410 18.60 -20.45 -42.87
N THR A 411 18.94 -20.95 -41.68
CA THR A 411 17.96 -21.35 -40.66
C THR A 411 17.52 -20.15 -39.82
N TYR A 412 18.44 -19.23 -39.51
CA TYR A 412 18.14 -17.95 -38.87
C TYR A 412 17.25 -17.07 -39.77
N ALA A 413 17.65 -16.88 -41.03
CA ALA A 413 16.92 -16.05 -42.00
C ALA A 413 15.47 -16.53 -42.23
N LYS A 414 15.22 -17.85 -42.24
CA LYS A 414 13.86 -18.42 -42.37
C LYS A 414 12.96 -18.17 -41.15
N LYS A 415 13.54 -18.00 -39.96
CA LYS A 415 12.81 -17.74 -38.71
C LYS A 415 12.59 -16.25 -38.43
N LEU A 416 13.47 -15.40 -38.96
CA LEU A 416 13.46 -13.95 -38.76
C LEU A 416 12.06 -13.31 -38.93
N PRO A 417 11.26 -13.60 -39.99
CA PRO A 417 9.96 -12.95 -40.18
C PRO A 417 8.95 -13.28 -39.08
N ASP A 418 8.88 -14.55 -38.65
CA ASP A 418 7.94 -15.00 -37.63
C ASP A 418 8.34 -14.52 -36.24
N ASN A 419 9.63 -14.62 -35.87
CA ASN A 419 10.09 -14.15 -34.56
C ASN A 419 10.05 -12.62 -34.44
N LEU A 420 10.42 -11.85 -35.47
CA LEU A 420 10.22 -10.39 -35.46
C LEU A 420 8.72 -10.03 -35.44
N SER A 421 7.85 -10.77 -36.14
CA SER A 421 6.40 -10.58 -36.06
C SER A 421 5.85 -10.78 -34.64
N GLN A 422 6.45 -11.68 -33.84
CA GLN A 422 6.12 -11.83 -32.41
C GLN A 422 6.67 -10.67 -31.55
N ALA A 423 7.89 -10.21 -31.82
CA ALA A 423 8.47 -9.03 -31.15
C ALA A 423 7.66 -7.75 -31.40
N PHE A 424 7.20 -7.51 -32.64
CA PHE A 424 6.30 -6.39 -32.94
C PHE A 424 4.96 -6.50 -32.20
N LYS A 425 4.37 -7.71 -32.07
CA LYS A 425 3.14 -7.91 -31.27
C LYS A 425 3.35 -7.62 -29.78
N ARG A 426 4.54 -7.93 -29.23
CA ARG A 426 4.92 -7.50 -27.87
C ARG A 426 4.94 -5.97 -27.76
N MET A 427 5.50 -5.27 -28.75
CA MET A 427 5.53 -3.79 -28.78
C MET A 427 4.13 -3.18 -28.90
N GLU A 428 3.31 -3.67 -29.83
CA GLU A 428 1.94 -3.22 -30.07
C GLU A 428 1.07 -3.41 -28.82
N LYS A 429 1.15 -4.57 -28.16
CA LYS A 429 0.48 -4.80 -26.87
C LYS A 429 0.93 -3.77 -25.81
N LYS A 430 2.24 -3.54 -25.69
CA LYS A 430 2.84 -2.61 -24.72
C LYS A 430 2.44 -1.16 -24.98
N ALA A 431 2.38 -0.76 -26.25
CA ALA A 431 1.86 0.54 -26.70
C ALA A 431 0.39 0.74 -26.30
N ASN A 432 -0.45 -0.25 -26.59
CA ASN A 432 -1.88 -0.21 -26.26
C ASN A 432 -2.14 -0.20 -24.74
N GLN A 433 -1.31 -0.89 -23.96
CA GLN A 433 -1.36 -0.84 -22.49
C GLN A 433 -0.89 0.52 -21.95
N LEU A 434 0.12 1.14 -22.56
CA LEU A 434 0.59 2.47 -22.12
C LEU A 434 -0.42 3.58 -22.45
N MET A 435 -1.16 3.45 -23.55
CA MET A 435 -2.18 4.43 -23.96
C MET A 435 -3.57 4.18 -23.35
N SER A 436 -3.77 3.13 -22.55
CA SER A 436 -5.09 2.85 -21.94
C SER A 436 -5.46 3.79 -20.78
N ASP A 437 -4.47 4.44 -20.17
CA ASP A 437 -4.69 5.56 -19.24
C ASP A 437 -3.76 6.74 -19.60
N VAL A 438 -4.36 7.82 -20.08
CA VAL A 438 -3.71 9.09 -20.39
C VAL A 438 -4.20 10.23 -19.48
N SER A 439 -4.95 9.92 -18.42
CA SER A 439 -5.58 10.93 -17.53
C SER A 439 -4.55 11.81 -16.80
N GLY A 440 -3.38 11.26 -16.49
CA GLY A 440 -2.26 11.98 -15.87
C GLY A 440 -1.32 12.71 -16.84
N VAL A 441 -1.61 12.74 -18.14
CA VAL A 441 -0.72 13.36 -19.15
C VAL A 441 -0.82 14.87 -19.11
N SER A 442 0.33 15.54 -18.96
CA SER A 442 0.45 16.98 -19.12
C SER A 442 1.24 17.34 -20.37
N VAL A 443 0.66 18.25 -21.17
CA VAL A 443 1.30 18.77 -22.38
C VAL A 443 2.29 19.89 -22.04
N ILE A 444 2.26 20.46 -20.83
CA ILE A 444 3.16 21.53 -20.38
C ILE A 444 3.95 21.14 -19.12
N GLN A 445 5.14 21.72 -18.93
CA GLN A 445 6.07 21.33 -17.85
C GLN A 445 5.58 21.66 -16.44
N ALA A 446 4.66 22.62 -16.31
CA ALA A 446 4.22 23.14 -15.02
C ALA A 446 2.71 23.43 -15.00
N PRO A 447 1.83 22.39 -15.09
CA PRO A 447 0.37 22.57 -15.10
C PRO A 447 -0.19 23.17 -13.82
N ASN A 448 0.58 23.13 -12.72
CA ASN A 448 0.25 23.76 -11.45
C ASN A 448 0.83 25.18 -11.30
N HIS A 449 1.52 25.72 -12.30
CA HIS A 449 1.99 27.11 -12.25
C HIS A 449 0.81 28.07 -12.32
N VAL A 450 0.84 29.08 -11.45
CA VAL A 450 -0.24 30.07 -11.33
C VAL A 450 0.22 31.38 -11.94
N TYR A 451 -0.58 31.89 -12.86
CA TYR A 451 -0.39 33.16 -13.55
C TYR A 451 -1.44 34.17 -13.06
N SER A 452 -1.24 35.44 -13.39
CA SER A 452 -2.22 36.50 -13.12
C SER A 452 -3.02 36.79 -14.39
N ALA A 453 -4.34 36.98 -14.26
CA ALA A 453 -5.21 37.30 -15.39
C ALA A 453 -4.89 38.67 -16.02
N GLU A 454 -4.20 39.53 -15.28
CA GLU A 454 -3.76 40.87 -15.66
C GLU A 454 -2.40 40.89 -16.39
N ALA A 455 -1.75 39.73 -16.56
CA ALA A 455 -0.39 39.63 -17.12
C ALA A 455 -0.26 40.04 -18.60
N GLY A 456 -1.38 40.11 -19.35
CA GLY A 456 -1.43 40.52 -20.75
C GLY A 456 -0.95 39.44 -21.73
N THR A 457 0.22 38.84 -21.50
CA THR A 457 0.74 37.71 -22.28
C THR A 457 1.24 36.61 -21.35
N ILE A 458 0.76 35.38 -21.54
CA ILE A 458 1.24 34.18 -20.84
C ILE A 458 1.95 33.26 -21.83
N GLU A 459 3.19 32.92 -21.52
CA GLU A 459 3.96 31.92 -22.26
C GLU A 459 4.15 30.65 -21.43
N VAL A 460 3.66 29.51 -21.93
CA VAL A 460 3.83 28.18 -21.33
C VAL A 460 4.82 27.33 -22.12
N VAL A 461 5.46 26.35 -21.47
CA VAL A 461 6.48 25.49 -22.09
C VAL A 461 6.02 24.04 -22.14
N VAL A 462 6.08 23.41 -23.32
CA VAL A 462 5.68 22.02 -23.58
C VAL A 462 6.51 21.04 -22.73
N ASN A 463 5.83 20.07 -22.13
CA ASN A 463 6.41 18.93 -21.43
C ASN A 463 7.13 18.04 -22.45
N ALA A 464 8.46 18.14 -22.47
CA ALA A 464 9.34 17.42 -23.38
C ALA A 464 10.64 17.04 -22.65
N ILE A 465 10.94 15.73 -22.56
CA ILE A 465 12.09 15.21 -21.81
C ILE A 465 13.12 14.52 -22.72
N GLN A 466 14.40 14.84 -22.53
CA GLN A 466 15.46 14.32 -23.40
C GLN A 466 15.81 12.85 -23.13
N LYS A 467 15.58 12.38 -21.89
CA LYS A 467 15.83 11.01 -21.43
C LYS A 467 14.65 10.50 -20.61
N ILE A 468 14.40 9.20 -20.69
CA ILE A 468 13.43 8.43 -19.92
C ILE A 468 14.18 7.33 -19.16
N ASP A 469 13.63 6.76 -18.09
CA ASP A 469 14.28 5.64 -17.40
C ASP A 469 14.09 4.35 -18.20
N LEU A 470 15.14 3.55 -18.28
CA LEU A 470 15.21 2.27 -18.99
C LEU A 470 15.95 1.20 -18.17
N GLU A 471 16.32 1.48 -16.92
CA GLU A 471 16.84 0.47 -16.01
C GLU A 471 15.71 -0.44 -15.51
N GLU A 472 16.02 -1.71 -15.24
CA GLU A 472 15.02 -2.66 -14.76
C GLU A 472 14.50 -2.26 -13.38
N GLN A 473 13.17 -2.29 -13.24
CA GLN A 473 12.51 -1.98 -11.99
C GLN A 473 12.84 -3.00 -10.91
N LYS A 474 13.01 -2.50 -9.69
CA LYS A 474 13.23 -3.32 -8.51
C LYS A 474 11.88 -3.77 -7.96
N TRP A 475 11.87 -4.93 -7.31
CA TRP A 475 10.67 -5.51 -6.71
C TRP A 475 10.95 -5.97 -5.28
N VAL A 476 9.89 -6.24 -4.52
CA VAL A 476 9.99 -6.97 -3.24
C VAL A 476 8.72 -7.79 -3.04
N LYS A 477 8.87 -9.03 -2.57
CA LYS A 477 7.77 -9.83 -2.03
C LYS A 477 7.78 -9.67 -0.52
N VAL A 478 6.78 -9.02 0.06
CA VAL A 478 6.58 -9.05 1.52
C VAL A 478 5.86 -10.34 1.87
N ARG A 479 6.31 -11.03 2.91
CA ARG A 479 5.70 -12.23 3.48
C ARG A 479 5.53 -12.03 4.98
N ALA A 480 4.38 -12.37 5.55
CA ALA A 480 4.17 -12.38 7.00
C ALA A 480 3.57 -13.72 7.44
N ILE A 481 4.21 -14.34 8.42
CA ILE A 481 3.83 -15.64 8.97
C ILE A 481 3.92 -15.65 10.50
N TYR A 482 3.19 -16.58 11.11
CA TYR A 482 3.47 -17.05 12.47
C TYR A 482 4.79 -17.86 12.51
N SER A 483 5.31 -18.10 13.71
CA SER A 483 6.54 -18.89 13.95
C SER A 483 6.20 -20.26 14.51
N ASP A 484 5.17 -20.87 13.93
CA ASP A 484 4.57 -22.16 14.25
C ASP A 484 5.10 -23.26 13.31
N ARG A 485 4.58 -24.48 13.44
CA ARG A 485 5.01 -25.65 12.67
C ARG A 485 4.57 -25.55 11.20
N TRP A 486 3.37 -25.05 10.94
CA TRP A 486 2.80 -24.95 9.59
C TRP A 486 3.25 -23.68 8.84
N GLN A 487 3.87 -22.69 9.51
CA GLN A 487 4.21 -21.37 8.97
C GLN A 487 2.96 -20.59 8.51
N THR A 488 1.93 -20.60 9.35
CA THR A 488 0.60 -20.05 9.07
C THR A 488 0.70 -18.59 8.60
N PRO A 489 0.04 -18.18 7.51
CA PRO A 489 0.12 -16.81 7.02
C PRO A 489 -0.52 -15.79 7.97
N ILE A 490 -0.20 -14.51 7.80
CA ILE A 490 -0.83 -13.38 8.52
C ILE A 490 -1.50 -12.45 7.50
N TYR A 491 -2.81 -12.32 7.57
CA TYR A 491 -3.63 -11.51 6.66
C TYR A 491 -3.68 -10.01 7.02
N ALA A 492 -2.52 -9.39 7.28
CA ALA A 492 -2.45 -7.99 7.71
C ALA A 492 -2.86 -7.02 6.59
N GLN A 493 -3.73 -6.05 6.91
CA GLN A 493 -4.33 -5.11 5.95
C GLN A 493 -3.71 -3.69 5.99
N ASN A 494 -2.67 -3.51 6.80
CA ASN A 494 -2.20 -2.20 7.27
C ASN A 494 -0.73 -1.92 6.90
N LEU A 495 -0.28 -2.45 5.76
CA LEU A 495 1.11 -2.41 5.35
C LEU A 495 1.49 -1.06 4.73
N LYS A 496 2.65 -0.54 5.14
CA LYS A 496 3.30 0.65 4.58
C LYS A 496 4.66 0.30 4.01
N ILE A 497 4.88 0.64 2.75
CA ILE A 497 6.13 0.43 2.02
C ILE A 497 6.84 1.77 1.83
N THR A 498 8.09 1.85 2.25
CA THR A 498 8.93 3.05 2.11
C THR A 498 10.27 2.68 1.47
N ALA A 499 10.51 3.18 0.27
CA ALA A 499 11.73 2.95 -0.52
C ALA A 499 12.61 4.21 -0.49
N ASN A 500 13.89 4.08 -0.11
CA ASN A 500 14.82 5.22 0.01
C ASN A 500 14.28 6.43 0.81
N SER A 501 13.48 6.19 1.84
CA SER A 501 12.76 7.21 2.67
C SER A 501 11.60 7.94 1.97
N VAL A 502 11.20 7.53 0.77
CA VAL A 502 9.97 7.97 0.11
C VAL A 502 8.89 6.90 0.29
N VAL A 503 7.68 7.30 0.66
CA VAL A 503 6.54 6.39 0.73
C VAL A 503 6.20 5.91 -0.69
N HIS A 504 6.11 4.59 -0.86
CA HIS A 504 5.73 3.96 -2.11
C HIS A 504 4.24 3.57 -2.09
N GLU A 505 3.79 2.97 -0.99
CA GLU A 505 2.40 2.54 -0.79
C GLU A 505 2.03 2.55 0.70
N GLU A 506 0.75 2.79 1.02
CA GLU A 506 0.17 2.80 2.36
C GLU A 506 -1.19 2.09 2.36
N ASN A 507 -1.48 1.37 3.46
CA ASN A 507 -2.68 0.53 3.62
C ASN A 507 -2.76 -0.62 2.59
N ALA A 508 -1.60 -1.09 2.13
CA ALA A 508 -1.52 -2.29 1.31
C ALA A 508 -1.89 -3.52 2.17
N SER A 509 -2.55 -4.49 1.55
CA SER A 509 -3.03 -5.71 2.23
C SER A 509 -2.26 -6.94 1.79
N LEU A 510 -2.00 -7.85 2.72
CA LEU A 510 -1.50 -9.19 2.45
C LEU A 510 -2.66 -10.12 2.08
N ASN A 511 -2.44 -11.00 1.11
CA ASN A 511 -3.45 -11.94 0.61
C ASN A 511 -4.11 -12.78 1.72
N ALA A 512 -5.45 -12.81 1.73
CA ALA A 512 -6.26 -13.72 2.54
C ALA A 512 -6.54 -15.03 1.76
N LEU A 513 -5.53 -15.89 1.66
CA LEU A 513 -5.60 -17.18 0.94
C LEU A 513 -5.03 -18.32 1.81
N PRO A 514 -5.60 -19.54 1.78
CA PRO A 514 -5.24 -20.62 2.69
C PRO A 514 -3.90 -21.31 2.41
N LEU A 515 -3.27 -21.07 1.25
CA LEU A 515 -1.98 -21.70 0.92
C LEU A 515 -0.81 -21.01 1.61
N ASN A 516 0.02 -21.78 2.30
CA ASN A 516 1.24 -21.30 2.94
C ASN A 516 2.19 -20.63 1.94
N SER A 517 2.76 -19.50 2.34
CA SER A 517 3.63 -18.71 1.47
C SER A 517 5.05 -19.23 1.37
N THR A 518 5.71 -18.95 0.25
CA THR A 518 7.10 -19.34 -0.06
C THR A 518 8.00 -18.13 -0.26
N GLU A 519 9.32 -18.36 -0.26
CA GLU A 519 10.29 -17.35 -0.66
C GLU A 519 10.57 -17.46 -2.17
N SER A 520 10.46 -16.35 -2.88
CA SER A 520 10.63 -16.24 -4.33
C SER A 520 11.98 -15.59 -4.66
N GLU A 521 12.70 -16.16 -5.65
CA GLU A 521 13.99 -15.65 -6.14
C GLU A 521 13.85 -14.71 -7.36
N THR A 522 12.72 -14.76 -8.08
CA THR A 522 12.47 -13.96 -9.29
C THR A 522 11.16 -13.16 -9.20
N ILE A 523 11.07 -12.09 -9.99
CA ILE A 523 9.87 -11.25 -10.10
C ILE A 523 8.65 -12.03 -10.59
N ASP A 524 8.82 -12.90 -11.58
CA ASP A 524 7.72 -13.67 -12.16
C ASP A 524 7.16 -14.68 -11.14
N LEU A 525 8.04 -15.40 -10.44
CA LEU A 525 7.64 -16.32 -9.36
C LEU A 525 6.98 -15.56 -8.20
N ALA A 526 7.46 -14.36 -7.87
CA ALA A 526 6.81 -13.52 -6.86
C ALA A 526 5.38 -13.13 -7.29
N VAL A 527 5.19 -12.66 -8.52
CA VAL A 527 3.87 -12.26 -9.06
C VAL A 527 2.92 -13.45 -9.22
N GLU A 528 3.42 -14.62 -9.61
CA GLU A 528 2.65 -15.87 -9.68
C GLU A 528 2.20 -16.34 -8.28
N THR A 529 3.14 -16.43 -7.33
CA THR A 529 2.82 -16.83 -5.95
C THR A 529 1.89 -15.84 -5.25
N ASN A 530 1.93 -14.55 -5.59
CA ASN A 530 0.99 -13.53 -5.11
C ASN A 530 -0.46 -13.70 -5.62
N GLN A 531 -0.76 -14.71 -6.45
CA GLN A 531 -2.14 -15.02 -6.87
C GLN A 531 -2.72 -16.25 -6.15
N VAL A 532 -1.90 -16.99 -5.40
CA VAL A 532 -2.29 -18.26 -4.77
C VAL A 532 -1.91 -18.37 -3.29
N GLU A 533 -0.82 -17.74 -2.85
CA GLU A 533 -0.34 -17.82 -1.46
C GLU A 533 -0.98 -16.75 -0.55
N GLY A 534 -1.15 -17.11 0.72
CA GLY A 534 -1.58 -16.22 1.80
C GLY A 534 -0.45 -15.49 2.51
N GLY A 535 -0.79 -14.35 3.12
CA GLY A 535 0.14 -13.57 3.93
C GLY A 535 1.26 -12.92 3.10
N VAL A 536 1.04 -12.67 1.82
CA VAL A 536 2.00 -12.04 0.91
C VAL A 536 1.42 -10.83 0.17
N ALA A 537 2.30 -9.89 -0.18
CA ALA A 537 2.05 -8.82 -1.14
C ALA A 537 3.34 -8.54 -1.95
N VAL A 538 3.21 -8.22 -3.23
CA VAL A 538 4.35 -7.96 -4.14
C VAL A 538 4.27 -6.55 -4.69
N PHE A 539 5.35 -5.80 -4.46
CA PHE A 539 5.51 -4.42 -4.93
C PHE A 539 6.60 -4.45 -6.01
N ASP A 540 6.19 -4.47 -7.29
CA ASP A 540 7.09 -4.71 -8.42
C ASP A 540 7.52 -3.44 -9.17
N THR A 541 7.02 -2.26 -8.77
CA THR A 541 7.26 -0.96 -9.41
C THR A 541 8.27 -0.09 -8.65
N LEU A 542 9.15 -0.67 -7.83
CA LEU A 542 10.19 0.10 -7.12
C LEU A 542 11.22 0.65 -8.12
N LYS A 543 11.67 1.87 -7.88
CA LYS A 543 12.62 2.55 -8.77
C LYS A 543 13.96 1.79 -8.87
N PRO A 544 14.64 1.78 -10.02
CA PRO A 544 15.93 1.10 -10.20
C PRO A 544 17.01 1.55 -9.20
N ASN A 545 16.96 2.80 -8.72
CA ASN A 545 17.86 3.32 -7.68
C ASN A 545 17.45 2.98 -6.22
N THR A 546 16.46 2.12 -6.00
CA THR A 546 16.09 1.66 -4.64
C THR A 546 17.19 0.78 -4.05
N ASP A 547 17.71 1.13 -2.86
CA ASP A 547 18.76 0.33 -2.20
C ASP A 547 18.28 -0.28 -0.87
N MET A 548 17.27 0.33 -0.25
CA MET A 548 16.68 -0.12 1.01
C MET A 548 15.16 0.03 0.97
N VAL A 549 14.46 -1.06 1.27
CA VAL A 549 13.01 -1.06 1.52
C VAL A 549 12.79 -1.14 3.03
N THR A 550 11.86 -0.32 3.54
CA THR A 550 11.32 -0.40 4.89
C THR A 550 9.86 -0.82 4.80
N VAL A 551 9.48 -1.79 5.61
CA VAL A 551 8.12 -2.34 5.70
C VAL A 551 7.63 -2.13 7.13
N GLU A 552 6.48 -1.47 7.30
CA GLU A 552 5.90 -1.10 8.59
C GLU A 552 4.42 -1.44 8.61
N PHE A 553 3.95 -2.12 9.67
CA PHE A 553 2.53 -2.42 9.88
C PHE A 553 1.95 -1.34 10.80
N VAL A 554 1.10 -0.47 10.26
CA VAL A 554 0.63 0.75 10.93
C VAL A 554 -0.71 0.50 11.63
N GLY A 555 -0.86 0.86 12.90
CA GLY A 555 -2.13 0.67 13.61
C GLY A 555 -3.25 1.58 13.06
N GLU A 556 -4.43 1.02 12.76
CA GLU A 556 -5.60 1.83 12.39
C GLU A 556 -6.10 2.65 13.60
N PRO A 557 -6.37 3.97 13.46
CA PRO A 557 -6.87 4.79 14.56
C PRO A 557 -8.21 4.28 15.13
N GLY A 558 -8.28 4.11 16.45
CA GLY A 558 -9.51 3.65 17.13
C GLY A 558 -9.78 2.14 17.06
N ILE A 559 -8.85 1.34 16.53
CA ILE A 559 -9.06 -0.12 16.39
C ILE A 559 -9.25 -0.84 17.74
N GLU A 560 -8.56 -0.39 18.79
CA GLU A 560 -8.64 -1.00 20.13
C GLU A 560 -10.03 -0.84 20.77
N GLU A 561 -10.73 0.26 20.51
CA GLU A 561 -12.10 0.47 21.01
C GLU A 561 -13.08 -0.49 20.32
N GLN A 562 -12.91 -0.76 19.01
CA GLN A 562 -13.71 -1.75 18.30
C GLN A 562 -13.46 -3.18 18.82
N ILE A 563 -12.19 -3.51 19.13
CA ILE A 563 -11.78 -4.79 19.69
C ILE A 563 -12.43 -5.04 21.06
N VAL A 564 -12.32 -4.10 21.99
CA VAL A 564 -12.88 -4.23 23.35
C VAL A 564 -14.41 -4.35 23.32
N ASN A 565 -15.11 -3.57 22.47
CA ASN A 565 -16.57 -3.65 22.35
C ASN A 565 -17.07 -5.05 21.95
N ILE A 566 -16.36 -5.76 21.05
CA ILE A 566 -16.71 -7.14 20.66
C ILE A 566 -16.37 -8.12 21.80
N GLN A 567 -15.20 -7.96 22.43
CA GLN A 567 -14.78 -8.79 23.57
C GLN A 567 -15.72 -8.69 24.79
N ASP A 568 -16.31 -7.52 25.04
CA ASP A 568 -17.31 -7.29 26.09
C ASP A 568 -18.68 -7.90 25.71
N SER A 569 -19.07 -7.85 24.43
CA SER A 569 -20.30 -8.48 23.93
C SER A 569 -20.26 -10.01 24.05
N VAL A 570 -19.14 -10.62 23.67
CA VAL A 570 -18.92 -12.07 23.83
C VAL A 570 -18.87 -12.47 25.30
N GLU A 571 -18.16 -11.71 26.14
CA GLU A 571 -18.13 -11.97 27.59
C GLU A 571 -19.53 -11.93 28.22
N ALA A 572 -20.33 -10.90 27.91
CA ALA A 572 -21.70 -10.78 28.44
C ALA A 572 -22.61 -11.95 28.00
N THR A 573 -22.41 -12.46 26.78
CA THR A 573 -23.13 -13.62 26.25
C THR A 573 -22.74 -14.90 26.99
N LEU A 574 -21.44 -15.13 27.19
CA LEU A 574 -20.93 -16.31 27.92
C LEU A 574 -21.27 -16.28 29.42
N ASP A 575 -21.21 -15.11 30.08
CA ASP A 575 -21.65 -14.95 31.48
C ASP A 575 -23.16 -15.22 31.63
N GLY A 576 -23.99 -14.62 30.76
CA GLY A 576 -25.44 -14.80 30.80
C GLY A 576 -25.83 -16.29 30.70
N THR A 577 -25.23 -17.02 29.75
CA THR A 577 -25.47 -18.45 29.58
C THR A 577 -24.86 -19.29 30.71
N TYR A 578 -23.69 -18.93 31.25
CA TYR A 578 -23.07 -19.62 32.40
C TYR A 578 -23.93 -19.55 33.66
N ASN A 579 -24.45 -18.36 34.02
CA ASN A 579 -25.33 -18.21 35.18
C ASN A 579 -26.66 -18.98 35.00
N ALA A 580 -27.20 -19.03 33.78
CA ALA A 580 -28.40 -19.82 33.47
C ALA A 580 -28.16 -21.33 33.60
N LEU A 581 -27.00 -21.81 33.12
CA LEU A 581 -26.58 -23.21 33.25
C LEU A 581 -26.48 -23.64 34.72
N ILE A 582 -25.82 -22.82 35.57
CA ILE A 582 -25.74 -23.08 37.03
C ILE A 582 -27.13 -23.20 37.64
N GLU A 583 -28.04 -22.26 37.36
CA GLU A 583 -29.36 -22.23 37.98
C GLU A 583 -30.18 -23.49 37.69
N ASP A 584 -30.11 -23.99 36.46
CA ASP A 584 -30.87 -25.19 36.04
C ASP A 584 -30.18 -26.51 36.38
N MET A 585 -28.84 -26.55 36.46
CA MET A 585 -28.10 -27.74 36.88
C MET A 585 -28.25 -28.09 38.36
N LYS A 586 -28.78 -27.18 39.20
CA LYS A 586 -29.02 -27.42 40.64
C LYS A 586 -29.74 -28.74 40.96
N GLY A 587 -30.64 -29.20 40.08
CA GLY A 587 -31.35 -30.47 40.26
C GLY A 587 -30.44 -31.70 40.16
N PHE A 588 -29.42 -31.65 39.30
CA PHE A 588 -28.39 -32.68 39.19
C PHE A 588 -27.30 -32.52 40.25
N GLN A 589 -26.87 -31.27 40.51
CA GLN A 589 -25.87 -30.95 41.52
C GLN A 589 -26.34 -31.36 42.92
N GLN A 590 -27.59 -31.06 43.32
CA GLN A 590 -28.11 -31.50 44.61
C GLN A 590 -28.08 -33.04 44.76
N GLN A 591 -28.38 -33.79 43.70
CA GLN A 591 -28.28 -35.26 43.78
C GLN A 591 -26.82 -35.73 43.85
N TRP A 592 -25.88 -35.03 43.21
CA TRP A 592 -24.45 -35.31 43.32
C TRP A 592 -23.94 -35.04 44.75
N ASP A 593 -24.30 -33.88 45.34
CA ASP A 593 -24.02 -33.52 46.73
C ASP A 593 -24.60 -34.54 47.75
N GLU A 594 -25.75 -35.17 47.45
CA GLU A 594 -26.47 -36.07 48.38
C GLU A 594 -26.14 -37.56 48.21
N GLU A 595 -25.94 -38.04 46.98
CA GLU A 595 -25.74 -39.47 46.65
C GLU A 595 -24.33 -39.76 46.06
N GLY A 596 -23.53 -38.76 45.71
CA GLY A 596 -22.15 -38.91 45.22
C GLY A 596 -22.03 -39.79 43.97
N TYR A 597 -20.98 -40.61 43.87
CA TYR A 597 -20.77 -41.52 42.74
C TYR A 597 -21.87 -42.58 42.58
N TRP A 598 -22.67 -42.87 43.63
CA TRP A 598 -23.80 -43.80 43.54
C TRP A 598 -24.90 -43.28 42.60
N THR A 599 -24.91 -41.99 42.26
CA THR A 599 -25.78 -41.43 41.20
C THR A 599 -25.52 -42.03 39.80
N LEU A 600 -24.35 -42.64 39.59
CA LEU A 600 -24.01 -43.37 38.36
C LEU A 600 -24.64 -44.78 38.32
N GLY A 601 -25.23 -45.25 39.43
CA GLY A 601 -26.13 -46.40 39.48
C GLY A 601 -25.48 -47.78 39.68
N ASP A 602 -26.32 -48.75 40.06
CA ASP A 602 -25.90 -50.10 40.51
C ASP A 602 -25.12 -50.93 39.46
N GLY A 603 -25.17 -50.55 38.18
CA GLY A 603 -24.50 -51.25 37.07
C GLY A 603 -23.09 -50.75 36.71
N VAL A 604 -22.49 -49.93 37.58
CA VAL A 604 -21.10 -49.45 37.45
C VAL A 604 -20.09 -50.45 38.02
N ILE A 605 -20.54 -51.32 38.92
CA ILE A 605 -19.79 -52.50 39.38
C ILE A 605 -20.05 -53.61 38.35
N ASP A 606 -19.01 -54.38 37.99
CA ASP A 606 -18.98 -55.42 36.95
C ASP A 606 -18.88 -54.87 35.48
N GLY A 607 -17.69 -54.99 34.84
CA GLY A 607 -17.15 -54.07 33.80
C GLY A 607 -16.26 -54.57 32.61
N ALA A 608 -15.54 -55.73 32.56
CA ALA A 608 -15.03 -56.38 31.32
C ALA A 608 -13.55 -56.92 31.28
N GLN A 609 -13.29 -57.98 30.48
CA GLN A 609 -11.95 -58.49 30.06
C GLN A 609 -11.77 -58.71 28.54
N ALA A 610 -12.82 -58.60 27.72
CA ALA A 610 -12.76 -58.97 26.29
C ALA A 610 -12.19 -57.89 25.34
N TRP A 611 -12.00 -56.66 25.84
CA TRP A 611 -11.64 -55.47 25.05
C TRP A 611 -10.37 -54.79 25.60
N GLY A 612 -9.78 -53.88 24.82
CA GLY A 612 -8.54 -53.20 25.17
C GLY A 612 -8.64 -52.36 26.45
N ALA A 613 -7.57 -52.37 27.26
CA ALA A 613 -7.55 -51.78 28.60
C ALA A 613 -7.93 -50.29 28.64
N ASP A 614 -7.54 -49.49 27.64
CA ASP A 614 -7.89 -48.07 27.55
C ASP A 614 -9.41 -47.81 27.49
N ILE A 615 -10.19 -48.71 26.89
CA ILE A 615 -11.67 -48.61 26.86
C ILE A 615 -12.24 -48.89 28.25
N VAL A 616 -11.74 -49.93 28.93
CA VAL A 616 -12.17 -50.29 30.30
C VAL A 616 -11.90 -49.12 31.24
N ASP A 617 -10.74 -48.49 31.11
CA ASP A 617 -10.33 -47.33 31.91
C ASP A 617 -11.16 -46.07 31.60
N MET A 618 -11.38 -45.71 30.33
CA MET A 618 -12.21 -44.56 29.93
C MET A 618 -13.68 -44.68 30.38
N LEU A 619 -14.18 -45.90 30.56
CA LEU A 619 -15.55 -46.17 31.03
C LEU A 619 -15.64 -46.34 32.56
N SER A 620 -14.51 -46.26 33.27
CA SER A 620 -14.42 -46.48 34.72
C SER A 620 -14.89 -45.27 35.55
N PRO A 621 -15.17 -45.45 36.86
CA PRO A 621 -15.34 -44.34 37.79
C PRO A 621 -14.10 -43.43 37.88
N SER A 622 -12.89 -43.99 37.82
CA SER A 622 -11.62 -43.26 37.95
C SER A 622 -11.41 -42.22 36.85
N PHE A 623 -11.89 -42.46 35.62
CA PHE A 623 -11.88 -41.45 34.55
C PHE A 623 -12.55 -40.14 34.97
N TRP A 624 -13.62 -40.18 35.77
CA TRP A 624 -14.26 -38.96 36.26
C TRP A 624 -13.41 -38.23 37.31
N GLY A 625 -12.56 -38.94 38.07
CA GLY A 625 -11.55 -38.33 38.93
C GLY A 625 -10.46 -37.62 38.12
N ASP A 626 -9.87 -38.31 37.15
CA ASP A 626 -8.82 -37.73 36.28
C ASP A 626 -9.34 -36.52 35.47
N ALA A 627 -10.60 -36.61 35.01
CA ALA A 627 -11.29 -35.49 34.37
C ALA A 627 -11.61 -34.35 35.34
N ALA A 628 -12.01 -34.65 36.59
CA ALA A 628 -12.23 -33.63 37.62
C ALA A 628 -10.96 -32.82 37.86
N ASP A 629 -9.85 -33.51 38.14
CA ASP A 629 -8.56 -32.87 38.40
C ASP A 629 -8.09 -32.10 37.17
N THR A 630 -8.10 -32.69 35.97
CA THR A 630 -7.67 -32.02 34.72
C THR A 630 -8.48 -30.75 34.43
N ILE A 631 -9.80 -30.75 34.65
CA ILE A 631 -10.65 -29.58 34.45
C ILE A 631 -10.44 -28.53 35.58
N SER A 632 -10.26 -28.97 36.84
CA SER A 632 -9.86 -28.08 37.96
C SER A 632 -8.57 -27.34 37.65
N ASP A 633 -7.60 -28.07 37.11
CA ASP A 633 -6.26 -27.59 36.78
C ASP A 633 -6.28 -26.68 35.55
N LEU A 634 -7.19 -26.92 34.60
CA LEU A 634 -7.50 -26.01 33.49
C LEU A 634 -8.05 -24.67 34.02
N SER A 635 -9.15 -24.70 34.79
CA SER A 635 -9.81 -23.49 35.32
C SER A 635 -8.89 -22.68 36.21
N SER A 636 -8.17 -23.34 37.11
CA SER A 636 -7.22 -22.68 38.02
C SER A 636 -6.11 -22.00 37.22
N SER A 637 -5.56 -22.67 36.19
CA SER A 637 -4.55 -22.10 35.30
C SER A 637 -5.08 -20.99 34.39
N ALA A 638 -6.31 -21.08 33.89
CA ALA A 638 -6.90 -20.06 33.04
C ALA A 638 -7.16 -18.76 33.81
N VAL A 639 -7.68 -18.86 35.04
CA VAL A 639 -7.86 -17.71 35.93
C VAL A 639 -6.53 -17.18 36.48
N ASP A 640 -5.52 -18.04 36.70
CA ASP A 640 -4.13 -17.60 37.00
C ASP A 640 -3.56 -16.77 35.84
N LYS A 641 -3.74 -17.22 34.59
CA LYS A 641 -3.32 -16.47 33.40
C LYS A 641 -4.10 -15.15 33.25
N LEU A 642 -5.43 -15.15 33.43
CA LEU A 642 -6.21 -13.90 33.40
C LEU A 642 -5.66 -12.86 34.40
N ALA A 643 -5.34 -13.27 35.63
CA ALA A 643 -4.78 -12.38 36.66
C ALA A 643 -3.40 -11.78 36.28
N ILE A 644 -2.65 -12.42 35.38
CA ILE A 644 -1.33 -11.98 34.89
C ILE A 644 -1.44 -11.15 33.60
N TYR A 645 -2.30 -11.58 32.67
CA TYR A 645 -2.33 -11.12 31.29
C TYR A 645 -3.54 -10.25 30.92
N SER A 646 -4.65 -10.32 31.67
CA SER A 646 -5.90 -9.61 31.39
C SER A 646 -6.65 -9.28 32.69
N VAL A 647 -6.14 -8.27 33.41
CA VAL A 647 -6.59 -7.93 34.77
C VAL A 647 -8.07 -7.52 34.81
N ASP A 648 -8.59 -6.86 33.77
CA ASP A 648 -9.99 -6.43 33.74
C ASP A 648 -10.95 -7.59 33.45
N LYS A 649 -10.61 -8.51 32.54
CA LYS A 649 -11.36 -9.76 32.33
C LYS A 649 -11.28 -10.66 33.56
N PHE A 650 -10.12 -10.76 34.23
CA PHE A 650 -10.01 -11.40 35.55
C PHE A 650 -10.99 -10.80 36.58
N ASN A 651 -11.02 -9.47 36.71
CA ASN A 651 -11.89 -8.76 37.65
C ASN A 651 -13.38 -8.90 37.31
N SER A 652 -13.73 -9.06 36.04
CA SER A 652 -15.10 -9.25 35.57
C SER A 652 -15.55 -10.70 35.80
N ILE A 653 -14.82 -11.68 35.26
CA ILE A 653 -15.12 -13.12 35.40
C ILE A 653 -15.06 -13.55 36.88
N THR A 654 -14.25 -12.91 37.73
CA THR A 654 -14.28 -13.17 39.19
C THR A 654 -15.61 -12.77 39.85
N LYS A 655 -16.31 -11.73 39.35
CA LYS A 655 -17.68 -11.40 39.78
C LYS A 655 -18.71 -12.36 39.18
N ALA A 656 -18.45 -12.91 38.00
CA ALA A 656 -19.24 -14.00 37.43
C ALA A 656 -19.15 -15.28 38.26
N MET A 657 -17.95 -15.64 38.76
CA MET A 657 -17.73 -16.86 39.55
C MET A 657 -18.22 -16.78 41.00
N LEU A 658 -18.20 -15.60 41.63
CA LEU A 658 -18.42 -15.44 43.07
C LEU A 658 -19.80 -14.83 43.42
N ASN A 659 -20.31 -15.19 44.60
CA ASN A 659 -21.50 -14.57 45.20
C ASN A 659 -21.11 -13.37 46.10
N GLU A 660 -22.11 -12.67 46.65
CA GLU A 660 -21.93 -11.49 47.53
C GLU A 660 -21.05 -11.73 48.77
N LYS A 661 -20.78 -12.99 49.14
CA LYS A 661 -19.95 -13.40 50.28
C LYS A 661 -18.55 -13.85 49.87
N GLY A 662 -18.18 -13.70 48.60
CA GLY A 662 -16.89 -14.15 48.05
C GLY A 662 -16.76 -15.67 47.91
N GLN A 663 -17.87 -16.42 47.95
CA GLN A 663 -17.88 -17.88 47.75
C GLN A 663 -18.28 -18.18 46.30
N LEU A 664 -17.81 -19.30 45.74
CA LEU A 664 -18.21 -19.76 44.41
C LEU A 664 -19.75 -19.88 44.31
N LYS A 665 -20.35 -19.37 43.22
CA LYS A 665 -21.81 -19.46 42.99
C LYS A 665 -22.31 -20.90 42.88
N ASN A 666 -21.47 -21.80 42.38
CA ASN A 666 -21.72 -23.24 42.31
C ASN A 666 -20.58 -24.00 43.02
N PRO A 667 -20.86 -24.89 43.99
CA PRO A 667 -19.90 -25.91 44.39
C PRO A 667 -19.76 -26.90 43.22
N THR A 668 -18.62 -26.88 42.54
CA THR A 668 -18.41 -27.77 41.39
C THR A 668 -18.16 -29.19 41.86
N TRP A 669 -18.67 -30.18 41.13
CA TRP A 669 -18.49 -31.61 41.44
C TRP A 669 -17.02 -32.00 41.68
N VAL A 670 -16.12 -31.32 40.95
CA VAL A 670 -14.66 -31.32 41.09
C VAL A 670 -14.16 -31.07 42.53
N LEU A 671 -14.79 -30.18 43.29
CA LEU A 671 -14.31 -29.78 44.63
C LEU A 671 -14.65 -30.78 45.74
N GLU A 672 -15.63 -31.67 45.50
CA GLU A 672 -16.02 -32.72 46.45
C GLU A 672 -15.44 -34.09 46.04
N THR A 673 -15.11 -34.28 44.75
CA THR A 673 -14.48 -35.48 44.17
C THR A 673 -12.94 -35.53 44.39
N LEU A 674 -12.44 -35.19 45.58
CA LEU A 674 -10.98 -35.13 45.87
C LEU A 674 -10.32 -36.51 46.07
N GLY A 675 -10.28 -37.32 45.00
CA GLY A 675 -9.43 -38.50 44.77
C GLY A 675 -9.69 -39.74 45.65
N ARG A 676 -9.61 -39.58 46.97
CA ARG A 676 -9.41 -40.66 47.96
C ARG A 676 -10.51 -41.73 48.02
N GLU A 677 -11.71 -41.44 47.53
CA GLU A 677 -12.77 -42.45 47.43
C GLU A 677 -12.64 -43.28 46.15
N PHE A 678 -12.19 -42.67 45.05
CA PHE A 678 -12.00 -43.34 43.75
C PHE A 678 -10.69 -44.14 43.69
N ASP A 679 -9.62 -43.68 44.35
CA ASP A 679 -8.37 -44.44 44.55
C ASP A 679 -8.63 -45.87 45.08
N SER A 680 -9.68 -46.03 45.90
CA SER A 680 -10.00 -47.31 46.55
C SER A 680 -10.59 -48.39 45.62
N PHE A 681 -10.91 -48.04 44.37
CA PHE A 681 -11.53 -48.95 43.40
C PHE A 681 -10.56 -49.59 42.39
N GLN A 682 -9.26 -49.26 42.40
CA GLN A 682 -8.28 -49.84 41.45
C GLN A 682 -8.13 -51.37 41.55
N ASP A 683 -8.43 -51.98 42.70
CA ASP A 683 -8.26 -53.42 42.95
C ASP A 683 -9.48 -54.30 42.60
N SER A 684 -10.64 -53.71 42.25
CA SER A 684 -11.86 -54.49 41.95
C SER A 684 -11.89 -55.00 40.49
N VAL A 685 -12.16 -56.29 40.31
CA VAL A 685 -12.24 -56.97 39.00
C VAL A 685 -13.69 -57.13 38.56
N PHE A 686 -13.92 -57.07 37.25
CA PHE A 686 -15.20 -56.82 36.61
C PHE A 686 -15.17 -57.44 35.18
N GLU A 687 -16.19 -57.85 34.40
CA GLU A 687 -17.63 -58.14 34.49
C GLU A 687 -18.41 -57.84 33.13
N SER A 688 -18.76 -56.57 32.77
CA SER A 688 -19.47 -56.17 31.53
C SER A 688 -18.99 -54.87 30.80
N VAL A 689 -18.23 -54.98 29.69
CA VAL A 689 -17.94 -53.84 28.75
C VAL A 689 -19.00 -53.78 27.64
N ASP A 690 -19.48 -54.93 27.18
CA ASP A 690 -20.23 -55.04 25.93
C ASP A 690 -21.54 -54.23 25.94
N GLU A 691 -22.19 -54.07 27.10
CA GLU A 691 -23.36 -53.19 27.25
C GLU A 691 -23.03 -51.71 27.03
N ALA A 692 -21.83 -51.26 27.40
CA ALA A 692 -21.39 -49.87 27.16
C ALA A 692 -21.11 -49.63 25.68
N ILE A 693 -20.47 -50.60 25.01
CA ILE A 693 -20.28 -50.58 23.56
C ILE A 693 -21.64 -50.69 22.85
N GLU A 694 -22.63 -51.40 23.40
CA GLU A 694 -23.98 -51.46 22.86
C GLU A 694 -24.75 -50.13 23.06
N ASP A 695 -24.67 -49.49 24.23
CA ASP A 695 -25.20 -48.14 24.48
C ASP A 695 -24.60 -47.09 23.51
N VAL A 696 -23.27 -47.12 23.31
CA VAL A 696 -22.60 -46.28 22.29
C VAL A 696 -23.07 -46.67 20.89
N SER A 697 -23.11 -47.95 20.53
CA SER A 697 -23.53 -48.38 19.18
C SER A 697 -24.99 -47.98 18.88
N LYS A 698 -25.88 -48.00 19.88
CA LYS A 698 -27.27 -47.50 19.76
C LYS A 698 -27.34 -46.01 19.50
N LEU A 699 -26.45 -45.20 20.10
CA LEU A 699 -26.38 -43.74 19.88
C LEU A 699 -25.79 -43.35 18.51
N TYR A 700 -25.12 -44.27 17.80
CA TYR A 700 -24.36 -44.00 16.57
C TYR A 700 -24.77 -44.90 15.36
N ALA A 701 -25.88 -45.63 15.49
CA ALA A 701 -26.68 -46.27 14.44
C ALA A 701 -25.91 -47.00 13.31
N GLU A 702 -25.44 -48.22 13.60
CA GLU A 702 -24.87 -49.21 12.64
C GLU A 702 -23.73 -48.72 11.71
N SER A 703 -23.09 -47.57 12.01
CA SER A 703 -21.89 -47.16 11.27
C SER A 703 -20.68 -48.01 11.66
N GLN A 704 -19.99 -48.58 10.65
CA GLN A 704 -18.89 -49.54 10.83
C GLN A 704 -17.62 -48.96 11.50
N ASP A 705 -17.59 -47.66 11.77
CA ASP A 705 -16.40 -46.91 12.21
C ASP A 705 -16.42 -46.54 13.71
N VAL A 706 -17.55 -46.74 14.40
CA VAL A 706 -17.75 -46.31 15.81
C VAL A 706 -16.76 -46.95 16.77
N VAL A 707 -16.49 -48.26 16.63
CA VAL A 707 -15.54 -48.96 17.50
C VAL A 707 -14.13 -48.39 17.33
N ARG A 708 -13.70 -48.10 16.10
CA ARG A 708 -12.39 -47.47 15.82
C ARG A 708 -12.29 -46.06 16.42
N LYS A 709 -13.34 -45.24 16.30
CA LYS A 709 -13.35 -43.90 16.91
C LYS A 709 -13.35 -43.96 18.45
N LEU A 710 -14.04 -44.94 19.03
CA LEU A 710 -14.04 -45.20 20.48
C LEU A 710 -12.69 -45.72 20.99
N GLU A 711 -12.05 -46.65 20.28
CA GLU A 711 -10.67 -47.09 20.55
C GLU A 711 -9.68 -45.91 20.52
N CYS A 712 -9.79 -45.04 19.51
CA CYS A 712 -8.92 -43.88 19.34
C CYS A 712 -9.14 -42.81 20.43
N ILE A 713 -10.39 -42.49 20.77
CA ILE A 713 -10.72 -41.55 21.86
C ILE A 713 -10.30 -42.11 23.22
N ALA A 714 -10.49 -43.40 23.47
CA ALA A 714 -10.04 -44.05 24.69
C ALA A 714 -8.51 -43.97 24.83
N LYS A 715 -7.77 -44.37 23.79
CA LYS A 715 -6.30 -44.29 23.70
C LYS A 715 -5.75 -42.88 23.97
N HIS A 716 -6.42 -41.84 23.48
CA HIS A 716 -5.96 -40.45 23.57
C HIS A 716 -6.72 -39.59 24.59
N ARG A 717 -7.50 -40.20 25.49
CA ARG A 717 -8.43 -39.53 26.43
C ARG A 717 -7.82 -38.33 27.17
N GLN A 718 -6.64 -38.51 27.76
CA GLN A 718 -5.94 -37.44 28.49
C GLN A 718 -5.50 -36.30 27.57
N THR A 719 -5.01 -36.61 26.36
CA THR A 719 -4.60 -35.60 25.37
C THR A 719 -5.78 -34.75 24.91
N ILE A 720 -6.98 -35.32 24.85
CA ILE A 720 -8.23 -34.60 24.52
C ILE A 720 -8.63 -33.68 25.69
N LEU A 721 -8.61 -34.16 26.94
CA LEU A 721 -8.91 -33.36 28.13
C LEU A 721 -7.92 -32.20 28.33
N GLU A 722 -6.65 -32.39 28.00
CA GLU A 722 -5.61 -31.34 28.10
C GLU A 722 -5.63 -30.31 26.95
N LEU A 723 -6.31 -30.58 25.82
CA LEU A 723 -6.30 -29.73 24.63
C LEU A 723 -6.71 -28.26 24.91
N PRO A 724 -7.81 -27.97 25.64
CA PRO A 724 -8.13 -26.58 26.02
C PRO A 724 -7.03 -25.93 26.88
N GLN A 725 -6.27 -26.70 27.68
CA GLN A 725 -5.14 -26.13 28.42
C GLN A 725 -4.00 -25.74 27.46
N LYS A 726 -3.71 -26.52 26.41
CA LYS A 726 -2.71 -26.16 25.38
C LYS A 726 -3.08 -24.85 24.69
N ILE A 727 -4.37 -24.64 24.37
CA ILE A 727 -4.86 -23.37 23.81
C ILE A 727 -4.69 -22.22 24.80
N SER A 728 -5.07 -22.40 26.07
CA SER A 728 -4.86 -21.35 27.11
C SER A 728 -3.38 -20.97 27.28
N ASN A 729 -2.49 -21.95 27.14
CA ASN A 729 -1.03 -21.77 27.19
C ASN A 729 -0.47 -21.02 25.97
N GLY A 730 -1.25 -20.79 24.90
CA GLY A 730 -0.69 -20.29 23.62
C GLY A 730 0.26 -21.29 22.96
N ASP A 731 0.10 -22.59 23.24
CA ASP A 731 1.03 -23.63 22.81
C ASP A 731 0.66 -24.18 21.42
N VAL A 732 0.76 -23.31 20.42
CA VAL A 732 0.34 -23.55 19.02
C VAL A 732 0.92 -24.85 18.47
N ASP A 733 2.22 -25.09 18.69
CA ASP A 733 2.92 -26.30 18.25
C ASP A 733 2.23 -27.59 18.72
N ALA A 734 1.63 -27.57 19.91
CA ALA A 734 0.93 -28.71 20.50
C ALA A 734 -0.48 -28.90 19.91
N VAL A 735 -1.15 -27.82 19.51
CA VAL A 735 -2.46 -27.86 18.81
C VAL A 735 -2.26 -28.37 17.37
N GLU A 736 -1.28 -27.83 16.65
CA GLU A 736 -0.88 -28.33 15.33
C GLU A 736 -0.47 -29.79 15.40
N THR A 737 0.31 -30.20 16.42
CA THR A 737 0.71 -31.60 16.64
C THR A 737 -0.50 -32.49 16.95
N PHE A 738 -1.48 -32.02 17.71
CA PHE A 738 -2.74 -32.76 17.96
C PHE A 738 -3.51 -32.99 16.65
N VAL A 739 -3.61 -31.98 15.79
CA VAL A 739 -4.27 -32.11 14.48
C VAL A 739 -3.44 -32.95 13.49
N ASP A 740 -2.11 -32.90 13.57
CA ASP A 740 -1.20 -33.76 12.80
C ASP A 740 -1.23 -35.24 13.23
N THR A 741 -1.65 -35.56 14.46
CA THR A 741 -1.55 -36.92 15.03
C THR A 741 -2.88 -37.47 15.53
N VAL A 742 -3.39 -37.01 16.67
CA VAL A 742 -4.60 -37.53 17.33
C VAL A 742 -5.84 -37.36 16.45
N LEU A 743 -6.06 -36.16 15.91
CA LEU A 743 -7.22 -35.93 15.04
C LEU A 743 -7.07 -36.66 13.70
N MET A 744 -5.85 -36.75 13.15
CA MET A 744 -5.57 -37.51 11.93
C MET A 744 -5.79 -39.03 12.12
N GLU A 745 -5.59 -39.56 13.32
CA GLU A 745 -5.93 -40.96 13.66
C GLU A 745 -7.43 -41.14 13.90
N LEU A 746 -8.12 -40.15 14.48
CA LEU A 746 -9.55 -40.21 14.81
C LEU A 746 -10.46 -39.97 13.61
N ASP A 747 -10.28 -38.83 12.95
CA ASP A 747 -11.12 -38.31 11.86
C ASP A 747 -10.24 -37.57 10.82
N PRO A 748 -9.71 -38.30 9.81
CA PRO A 748 -8.80 -37.72 8.82
C PRO A 748 -9.41 -36.56 8.05
N ASP A 749 -10.70 -36.61 7.73
CA ASP A 749 -11.39 -35.59 6.95
C ASP A 749 -11.48 -34.27 7.75
N TRP A 750 -11.85 -34.34 9.03
CA TRP A 750 -11.82 -33.17 9.93
C TRP A 750 -10.40 -32.62 10.13
N ALA A 751 -9.39 -33.50 10.19
CA ALA A 751 -7.99 -33.08 10.30
C ALA A 751 -7.48 -32.37 9.03
N GLN A 752 -7.98 -32.72 7.84
CA GLN A 752 -7.68 -31.99 6.59
C GLN A 752 -8.50 -30.71 6.47
N GLU A 753 -9.78 -30.71 6.89
CA GLU A 753 -10.65 -29.54 6.94
C GLU A 753 -9.99 -28.38 7.71
N ILE A 754 -9.44 -28.65 8.89
CA ILE A 754 -8.73 -27.64 9.70
C ILE A 754 -7.46 -27.13 9.01
N LYS A 755 -6.62 -28.03 8.46
CA LYS A 755 -5.33 -27.67 7.84
C LYS A 755 -5.49 -26.82 6.56
N GLY A 756 -6.58 -27.02 5.83
CA GLY A 756 -6.91 -26.25 4.63
C GLY A 756 -7.81 -25.03 4.88
N HIS A 757 -8.18 -24.74 6.13
CA HIS A 757 -9.25 -23.79 6.42
C HIS A 757 -8.82 -22.33 6.21
N GLU A 758 -9.59 -21.58 5.40
CA GLU A 758 -9.36 -20.16 5.15
C GLU A 758 -9.31 -19.31 6.44
N GLN A 759 -10.10 -19.68 7.45
CA GLN A 759 -10.16 -19.01 8.76
C GLN A 759 -9.08 -19.46 9.76
N PHE A 760 -8.26 -20.48 9.50
CA PHE A 760 -7.23 -20.92 10.47
C PHE A 760 -6.22 -19.81 10.82
N PRO A 761 -5.70 -19.00 9.87
CA PRO A 761 -4.92 -17.80 10.17
C PRO A 761 -5.61 -16.75 11.06
N ASN A 762 -6.94 -16.63 10.95
CA ASN A 762 -7.75 -15.74 11.77
C ASN A 762 -7.96 -16.34 13.17
N ALA A 763 -8.19 -17.66 13.27
CA ALA A 763 -8.16 -18.39 14.54
C ALA A 763 -6.82 -18.21 15.27
N MET A 764 -5.69 -18.15 14.55
CA MET A 764 -4.39 -17.87 15.16
C MET A 764 -4.25 -16.43 15.69
N ALA A 765 -4.95 -15.45 15.10
CA ALA A 765 -5.01 -14.10 15.68
C ALA A 765 -5.76 -14.12 17.03
N ILE A 766 -6.85 -14.89 17.12
CA ILE A 766 -7.68 -15.06 18.31
C ILE A 766 -6.96 -15.87 19.40
N ILE A 767 -6.30 -16.98 19.06
CA ILE A 767 -5.54 -17.83 20.00
C ILE A 767 -4.34 -17.08 20.59
N GLU A 768 -3.78 -16.10 19.88
CA GLU A 768 -2.72 -15.23 20.35
C GLU A 768 -3.22 -14.09 21.24
N ASP A 769 -4.41 -13.53 20.98
CA ASP A 769 -4.99 -12.46 21.79
C ASP A 769 -5.37 -12.94 23.20
N HIS A 770 -4.88 -12.23 24.21
CA HIS A 770 -4.93 -12.71 25.60
C HIS A 770 -6.31 -12.50 26.22
N ASP A 771 -6.92 -11.34 26.00
CA ASP A 771 -8.24 -10.99 26.52
C ASP A 771 -9.32 -11.90 25.91
N THR A 772 -9.17 -12.25 24.63
CA THR A 772 -10.10 -13.10 23.89
C THR A 772 -10.01 -14.57 24.30
N ILE A 773 -8.86 -15.22 24.10
CA ILE A 773 -8.78 -16.68 24.26
C ILE A 773 -8.88 -17.14 25.72
N LEU A 774 -8.35 -16.35 26.67
CA LEU A 774 -8.41 -16.70 28.08
C LEU A 774 -9.83 -16.54 28.63
N THR A 775 -10.59 -15.54 28.17
CA THR A 775 -12.02 -15.39 28.48
C THR A 775 -12.79 -16.61 27.98
N TYR A 776 -12.62 -16.98 26.70
CA TYR A 776 -13.30 -18.12 26.10
C TYR A 776 -13.02 -19.44 26.85
N VAL A 777 -11.74 -19.78 27.05
CA VAL A 777 -11.36 -21.05 27.69
C VAL A 777 -11.76 -21.08 29.17
N THR A 778 -11.79 -19.93 29.85
CA THR A 778 -12.30 -19.85 31.24
C THR A 778 -13.80 -20.10 31.30
N TYR A 779 -14.61 -19.53 30.41
CA TYR A 779 -16.05 -19.83 30.40
C TYR A 779 -16.33 -21.28 29.98
N LEU A 780 -15.60 -21.83 29.01
CA LEU A 780 -15.67 -23.26 28.67
C LEU A 780 -15.39 -24.14 29.89
N SER A 781 -14.30 -23.88 30.63
CA SER A 781 -13.95 -24.70 31.79
C SER A 781 -14.97 -24.56 32.92
N LEU A 782 -15.42 -23.33 33.21
CA LEU A 782 -16.48 -23.07 34.20
C LEU A 782 -17.82 -23.75 33.83
N MET A 783 -18.19 -23.81 32.56
CA MET A 783 -19.39 -24.49 32.09
C MET A 783 -19.28 -26.02 32.25
N LEU A 784 -18.14 -26.63 31.90
CA LEU A 784 -17.89 -28.06 32.10
C LEU A 784 -17.99 -28.47 33.59
N GLU A 785 -17.53 -27.60 34.49
CA GLU A 785 -17.58 -27.84 35.94
C GLU A 785 -18.96 -27.60 36.57
N ALA A 786 -19.84 -26.88 35.87
CA ALA A 786 -21.24 -26.70 36.26
C ALA A 786 -22.13 -27.90 35.89
N ILE A 787 -21.60 -28.87 35.13
CA ILE A 787 -22.31 -30.06 34.66
C ILE A 787 -21.74 -31.30 35.40
N PRO A 788 -22.39 -31.79 36.47
CA PRO A 788 -21.91 -32.95 37.21
C PRO A 788 -22.01 -34.27 36.40
N PRO A 789 -21.20 -35.31 36.72
CA PRO A 789 -21.13 -36.56 35.95
C PRO A 789 -22.47 -37.29 35.79
N ASN A 790 -23.35 -37.17 36.79
CA ASN A 790 -24.69 -37.75 36.75
C ASN A 790 -25.60 -37.16 35.66
N PHE A 791 -25.34 -35.94 35.16
CA PHE A 791 -26.03 -35.41 33.97
C PHE A 791 -25.68 -36.22 32.72
N TYR A 792 -24.38 -36.41 32.46
CA TYR A 792 -23.89 -37.19 31.33
C TYR A 792 -24.37 -38.65 31.42
N PHE A 793 -24.40 -39.24 32.62
CA PHE A 793 -24.88 -40.61 32.81
C PHE A 793 -26.41 -40.75 32.72
N TYR A 794 -27.19 -39.76 33.17
CA TYR A 794 -28.65 -39.77 33.09
C TYR A 794 -29.17 -39.77 31.65
N TYR A 795 -28.45 -39.12 30.73
CA TYR A 795 -28.78 -39.09 29.30
C TYR A 795 -28.03 -40.16 28.48
N GLY A 796 -26.73 -40.35 28.71
CA GLY A 796 -25.88 -41.25 27.91
C GLY A 796 -25.67 -42.66 28.49
N GLY A 797 -26.03 -42.92 29.75
CA GLY A 797 -25.62 -44.15 30.44
C GLY A 797 -24.09 -44.29 30.48
N LYS A 798 -23.58 -45.51 30.26
CA LYS A 798 -22.13 -45.77 30.18
C LYS A 798 -21.45 -45.00 29.02
N ALA A 799 -22.19 -44.52 28.01
CA ALA A 799 -21.66 -43.66 26.94
C ALA A 799 -21.41 -42.19 27.36
N GLY A 800 -21.77 -41.79 28.59
CA GLY A 800 -21.60 -40.41 29.07
C GLY A 800 -20.16 -39.90 29.04
N THR A 801 -19.16 -40.76 29.26
CA THR A 801 -17.74 -40.40 29.19
C THR A 801 -17.27 -40.10 27.77
N TYR A 802 -17.76 -40.84 26.77
CA TYR A 802 -17.53 -40.51 25.37
C TYR A 802 -18.15 -39.16 24.99
N LEU A 803 -19.38 -38.88 25.45
CA LEU A 803 -20.10 -37.65 25.12
C LEU A 803 -19.42 -36.38 25.66
N ILE A 804 -18.78 -36.42 26.85
CA ILE A 804 -17.99 -35.28 27.34
C ILE A 804 -16.67 -35.11 26.56
N LEU A 805 -16.01 -36.20 26.16
CA LEU A 805 -14.80 -36.12 25.33
C LEU A 805 -15.08 -35.60 23.92
N GLU A 806 -16.17 -36.04 23.28
CA GLU A 806 -16.60 -35.53 21.97
C GLU A 806 -17.09 -34.08 22.05
N LEU A 807 -17.73 -33.68 23.16
CA LEU A 807 -18.09 -32.29 23.42
C LEU A 807 -16.85 -31.39 23.48
N ILE A 808 -15.88 -31.74 24.33
CA ILE A 808 -14.62 -30.98 24.48
C ILE A 808 -13.90 -30.90 23.14
N LEU A 809 -13.75 -32.03 22.44
CA LEU A 809 -13.13 -32.08 21.12
C LEU A 809 -13.84 -31.16 20.11
N THR A 810 -15.17 -31.21 20.06
CA THR A 810 -16.00 -30.41 19.13
C THR A 810 -15.86 -28.91 19.39
N VAL A 811 -15.98 -28.48 20.64
CA VAL A 811 -15.94 -27.05 21.00
C VAL A 811 -14.53 -26.49 20.83
N VAL A 812 -13.51 -27.24 21.26
CA VAL A 812 -12.11 -26.79 21.22
C VAL A 812 -11.56 -26.74 19.79
N LEU A 813 -11.92 -27.70 18.92
CA LEU A 813 -11.52 -27.66 17.51
C LEU A 813 -12.33 -26.67 16.66
N ALA A 814 -13.55 -26.29 17.06
CA ALA A 814 -14.31 -25.25 16.38
C ALA A 814 -13.61 -23.88 16.43
N ILE A 815 -12.77 -23.62 17.44
CA ILE A 815 -11.91 -22.42 17.49
C ILE A 815 -11.02 -22.35 16.24
N CYS A 816 -10.45 -23.48 15.81
CA CYS A 816 -9.53 -23.55 14.66
C CYS A 816 -10.19 -23.21 13.30
N THR A 817 -11.52 -23.27 13.21
CA THR A 817 -12.30 -22.89 12.02
C THR A 817 -13.18 -21.66 12.26
N LEU A 818 -13.07 -21.01 13.42
CA LEU A 818 -13.96 -19.94 13.91
C LEU A 818 -15.45 -20.30 13.77
N GLY A 819 -15.82 -21.50 14.25
CA GLY A 819 -17.19 -22.01 14.22
C GLY A 819 -17.64 -22.57 12.87
N THR A 820 -16.90 -22.33 11.78
CA THR A 820 -17.21 -22.87 10.45
C THR A 820 -17.27 -24.40 10.49
N GLY A 821 -18.36 -24.98 9.99
CA GLY A 821 -18.63 -26.42 10.03
C GLY A 821 -19.02 -27.00 11.40
N ALA A 822 -18.88 -26.24 12.50
CA ALA A 822 -19.15 -26.75 13.85
C ALA A 822 -20.64 -27.04 14.10
N ALA A 823 -21.54 -26.19 13.60
CA ALA A 823 -22.99 -26.30 13.81
C ALA A 823 -23.58 -27.70 13.49
N ALA A 824 -23.10 -28.36 12.42
CA ALA A 824 -23.54 -29.70 12.06
C ALA A 824 -23.05 -30.79 13.04
N ARG A 825 -21.82 -30.64 13.56
CA ARG A 825 -21.23 -31.52 14.59
C ARG A 825 -22.00 -31.38 15.90
N ILE A 826 -22.32 -30.15 16.30
CA ILE A 826 -23.10 -29.84 17.51
C ILE A 826 -24.53 -30.35 17.40
N ALA A 827 -25.23 -30.09 16.30
CA ALA A 827 -26.59 -30.61 16.10
C ALA A 827 -26.64 -32.14 16.19
N THR A 828 -25.60 -32.83 15.73
CA THR A 828 -25.44 -34.29 15.86
C THR A 828 -25.21 -34.71 17.32
N LEU A 829 -24.33 -34.02 18.05
CA LEU A 829 -24.07 -34.26 19.47
C LEU A 829 -25.31 -34.00 20.34
N VAL A 830 -26.00 -32.88 20.13
CA VAL A 830 -27.25 -32.49 20.79
C VAL A 830 -28.35 -33.53 20.54
N ALA A 831 -28.46 -34.05 19.32
CA ALA A 831 -29.42 -35.12 19.00
C ALA A 831 -29.14 -36.41 19.79
N ARG A 832 -27.87 -36.76 20.08
CA ARG A 832 -27.51 -37.91 20.92
C ARG A 832 -27.92 -37.70 22.38
N PHE A 833 -27.66 -36.52 22.95
CA PHE A 833 -28.14 -36.17 24.30
C PHE A 833 -29.67 -36.18 24.40
N ALA A 834 -30.38 -35.69 23.37
CA ALA A 834 -31.85 -35.67 23.34
C ALA A 834 -32.49 -37.05 23.13
N GLY A 835 -31.84 -37.94 22.37
CA GLY A 835 -32.31 -39.31 22.07
C GLY A 835 -31.99 -40.35 23.14
N GLY A 836 -31.17 -40.01 24.14
CA GLY A 836 -30.68 -40.91 25.18
C GLY A 836 -31.76 -41.51 26.09
N ALA A 837 -31.54 -42.76 26.51
CA ALA A 837 -32.46 -43.48 27.39
C ALA A 837 -32.31 -43.03 28.85
N LYS A 838 -33.37 -42.47 29.44
CA LYS A 838 -33.39 -41.98 30.83
C LYS A 838 -33.37 -43.16 31.82
N LYS A 839 -32.21 -43.48 32.38
CA LYS A 839 -31.98 -44.71 33.18
C LYS A 839 -32.14 -44.58 34.70
N VAL A 840 -32.46 -43.39 35.26
CA VAL A 840 -32.45 -43.12 36.73
C VAL A 840 -33.79 -42.53 37.23
N LYS A 841 -33.99 -42.44 38.56
CA LYS A 841 -35.10 -41.73 39.22
C LYS A 841 -35.34 -40.34 38.59
N GLY A 842 -36.59 -39.88 38.55
CA GLY A 842 -36.95 -38.61 37.92
C GLY A 842 -36.41 -37.36 38.65
N ILE A 843 -35.33 -36.79 38.12
CA ILE A 843 -34.72 -35.54 38.62
C ILE A 843 -35.61 -34.33 38.26
N ARG A 844 -35.79 -33.41 39.22
CA ARG A 844 -36.58 -32.18 39.01
C ARG A 844 -35.92 -31.29 37.96
N ASN A 845 -36.72 -30.68 37.10
CA ASN A 845 -36.28 -29.77 36.04
C ASN A 845 -35.27 -30.34 35.02
N ALA A 846 -35.03 -31.66 34.96
CA ALA A 846 -34.01 -32.25 34.10
C ALA A 846 -34.12 -31.85 32.61
N ALA A 847 -35.34 -31.70 32.08
CA ALA A 847 -35.56 -31.22 30.71
C ALA A 847 -35.13 -29.74 30.50
N LYS A 848 -35.20 -28.90 31.53
CA LYS A 848 -34.70 -27.51 31.50
C LYS A 848 -33.18 -27.47 31.65
N ALA A 849 -32.60 -28.35 32.46
CA ALA A 849 -31.15 -28.53 32.54
C ALA A 849 -30.55 -28.96 31.19
N LEU A 850 -31.21 -29.89 30.45
CA LEU A 850 -30.82 -30.25 29.09
C LEU A 850 -30.93 -29.08 28.11
N ASP A 851 -32.04 -28.32 28.15
CA ASP A 851 -32.24 -27.12 27.33
C ASP A 851 -31.15 -26.05 27.58
N SER A 852 -30.81 -25.78 28.84
CA SER A 852 -29.74 -24.85 29.21
C SER A 852 -28.33 -25.39 28.94
N PHE A 853 -28.12 -26.71 28.96
CA PHE A 853 -26.88 -27.35 28.48
C PHE A 853 -26.71 -27.17 26.96
N ILE A 854 -27.75 -27.47 26.18
CA ILE A 854 -27.73 -27.32 24.71
C ILE A 854 -27.38 -25.87 24.37
N LYS A 855 -28.05 -24.90 25.01
CA LYS A 855 -27.78 -23.47 24.86
C LYS A 855 -26.37 -23.04 25.28
N ALA A 856 -25.74 -23.73 26.24
CA ALA A 856 -24.34 -23.49 26.60
C ALA A 856 -23.39 -23.93 25.48
N VAL A 857 -23.62 -25.11 24.88
CA VAL A 857 -22.82 -25.60 23.74
C VAL A 857 -23.05 -24.75 22.49
N GLU A 858 -24.28 -24.32 22.23
CA GLU A 858 -24.62 -23.40 21.13
C GLU A 858 -23.98 -22.01 21.36
N SER A 859 -24.14 -21.41 22.55
CA SER A 859 -23.53 -20.10 22.87
C SER A 859 -22.01 -20.09 22.75
N LEU A 860 -21.33 -21.17 23.15
CA LEU A 860 -19.87 -21.33 23.00
C LEU A 860 -19.41 -21.35 21.53
N ILE A 861 -20.32 -21.50 20.57
CA ILE A 861 -20.00 -21.66 19.15
C ILE A 861 -20.52 -20.48 18.34
N ASP A 862 -21.70 -19.96 18.67
CA ASP A 862 -22.25 -18.76 18.04
C ASP A 862 -21.30 -17.55 18.21
N VAL A 863 -20.68 -17.40 19.40
CA VAL A 863 -19.66 -16.35 19.66
C VAL A 863 -18.36 -16.51 18.85
N LEU A 864 -18.14 -17.66 18.19
CA LEU A 864 -17.00 -17.80 17.29
C LEU A 864 -17.20 -16.99 15.98
N SER A 865 -18.44 -16.64 15.64
CA SER A 865 -18.72 -15.70 14.55
C SER A 865 -18.38 -14.25 14.94
N ASP A 866 -18.64 -13.84 16.19
CA ASP A 866 -18.14 -12.57 16.73
C ASP A 866 -16.59 -12.56 16.76
N TYR A 867 -15.96 -13.70 17.02
CA TYR A 867 -14.50 -13.85 16.92
C TYR A 867 -13.97 -13.79 15.48
N GLN A 868 -14.80 -14.05 14.46
CA GLN A 868 -14.44 -13.78 13.07
C GLN A 868 -14.38 -12.27 12.78
N GLU A 869 -15.38 -11.49 13.17
CA GLU A 869 -15.28 -10.02 13.06
C GLU A 869 -14.10 -9.48 13.88
N LEU A 870 -13.89 -10.01 15.09
CA LEU A 870 -12.77 -9.61 15.95
C LEU A 870 -11.41 -9.88 15.29
N ALA A 871 -11.24 -11.01 14.60
CA ALA A 871 -10.02 -11.31 13.86
C ALA A 871 -9.74 -10.28 12.75
N GLU A 872 -10.78 -9.83 12.03
CA GLU A 872 -10.67 -8.76 11.02
C GLU A 872 -10.25 -7.40 11.62
N LYS A 873 -10.49 -7.16 12.92
CA LYS A 873 -9.90 -6.01 13.64
C LYS A 873 -8.47 -6.28 14.08
N LEU A 874 -8.20 -7.47 14.62
CA LEU A 874 -6.89 -7.85 15.17
C LEU A 874 -5.77 -7.81 14.11
N VAL A 875 -6.04 -8.17 12.85
CA VAL A 875 -5.07 -8.08 11.74
C VAL A 875 -4.68 -6.65 11.36
N LYS A 876 -5.33 -5.63 11.95
CA LYS A 876 -5.02 -4.20 11.75
C LYS A 876 -4.27 -3.55 12.92
N ARG A 877 -3.97 -4.31 13.99
CA ARG A 877 -3.04 -3.89 15.04
C ARG A 877 -1.61 -3.74 14.47
N PRO A 878 -0.77 -2.86 15.04
CA PRO A 878 0.60 -2.68 14.56
C PRO A 878 1.49 -3.88 14.90
N LEU A 879 1.98 -4.59 13.88
CA LEU A 879 2.93 -5.71 14.02
C LEU A 879 4.41 -5.27 14.01
N GLY A 880 4.68 -3.96 14.00
CA GLY A 880 6.03 -3.38 14.03
C GLY A 880 6.62 -3.10 12.65
N LYS A 881 7.95 -3.06 12.54
CA LYS A 881 8.64 -2.75 11.28
C LYS A 881 10.01 -3.38 11.12
N PHE A 882 10.38 -3.57 9.86
CA PHE A 882 11.61 -4.22 9.46
C PHE A 882 12.14 -3.64 8.14
N LYS A 883 13.39 -3.98 7.80
CA LYS A 883 14.12 -3.43 6.65
C LYS A 883 14.81 -4.53 5.88
N GLY A 884 14.89 -4.38 4.57
CA GLY A 884 15.51 -5.35 3.67
C GLY A 884 16.02 -4.71 2.39
N LYS A 885 16.56 -5.55 1.52
CA LYS A 885 16.99 -5.18 0.18
C LYS A 885 15.86 -5.42 -0.82
N PRO A 886 15.76 -4.65 -1.90
CA PRO A 886 14.96 -5.04 -3.05
C PRO A 886 15.54 -6.27 -3.77
N VAL A 887 14.75 -6.85 -4.67
CA VAL A 887 15.04 -8.10 -5.40
C VAL A 887 15.17 -9.29 -4.43
N THR A 888 14.34 -9.31 -3.38
CA THR A 888 14.25 -10.43 -2.42
C THR A 888 12.81 -10.64 -1.92
N THR A 889 12.58 -11.77 -1.26
CA THR A 889 11.46 -11.92 -0.33
C THR A 889 11.84 -11.34 1.03
N MET A 890 10.96 -10.56 1.65
CA MET A 890 11.11 -9.92 2.95
C MET A 890 10.11 -10.55 3.93
N THR A 891 10.60 -11.51 4.74
CA THR A 891 9.78 -12.30 5.66
C THR A 891 9.70 -11.69 7.06
N ALA A 892 8.52 -11.22 7.47
CA ALA A 892 8.15 -10.97 8.86
C ALA A 892 7.72 -12.28 9.55
N LYS A 893 8.14 -12.47 10.81
CA LYS A 893 7.75 -13.63 11.62
C LYS A 893 7.22 -13.18 12.99
N LYS A 894 5.93 -13.38 13.25
CA LYS A 894 5.35 -13.21 14.59
C LYS A 894 5.65 -14.45 15.41
N LYS A 895 6.24 -14.31 16.61
CA LYS A 895 6.44 -15.44 17.52
C LYS A 895 5.16 -15.70 18.30
N ALA A 896 4.79 -16.97 18.46
CA ALA A 896 3.70 -17.36 19.33
C ALA A 896 3.98 -16.97 20.79
N VAL A 897 2.97 -16.49 21.50
CA VAL A 897 3.08 -16.01 22.88
C VAL A 897 2.64 -17.11 23.84
N LYS A 898 3.62 -17.91 24.30
CA LYS A 898 3.38 -18.91 25.34
C LYS A 898 3.11 -18.23 26.69
N ARG A 899 2.09 -18.69 27.40
CA ARG A 899 1.54 -18.11 28.63
C ARG A 899 1.74 -19.04 29.82
N ASP A 900 2.70 -18.71 30.67
CA ASP A 900 2.91 -19.41 31.93
C ASP A 900 1.88 -18.96 32.97
N ALA A 901 1.48 -19.87 33.86
CA ALA A 901 0.68 -19.56 35.04
C ALA A 901 1.57 -19.57 36.28
N SER A 902 1.35 -18.63 37.20
CA SER A 902 1.93 -18.65 38.54
C SER A 902 0.81 -18.53 39.59
N CYS A 903 1.00 -19.16 40.74
CA CYS A 903 0.01 -19.13 41.81
C CYS A 903 -0.24 -17.68 42.29
N ARG A 904 -1.48 -17.22 42.26
CA ARG A 904 -1.91 -15.87 42.69
C ARG A 904 -1.64 -15.58 44.16
N LEU A 905 -1.50 -16.62 44.99
CA LEU A 905 -1.30 -16.50 46.45
C LEU A 905 0.18 -16.38 46.84
N CYS A 906 1.09 -17.10 46.18
CA CYS A 906 2.51 -17.19 46.57
C CYS A 906 3.51 -16.86 45.44
N HIS A 907 3.02 -16.58 44.23
CA HIS A 907 3.79 -16.30 43.02
C HIS A 907 4.79 -17.41 42.63
N SER A 908 4.54 -18.65 43.07
CA SER A 908 5.29 -19.83 42.64
C SER A 908 4.84 -20.32 41.26
N ASN A 909 5.80 -20.73 40.44
CA ASN A 909 5.55 -21.44 39.17
C ASN A 909 5.59 -22.98 39.36
N GLN A 910 5.74 -23.47 40.60
CA GLN A 910 5.80 -24.91 40.90
C GLN A 910 4.43 -25.56 41.15
N HIS A 911 3.39 -24.75 41.34
CA HIS A 911 2.00 -25.18 41.48
C HIS A 911 1.04 -24.06 41.06
N LYS A 912 -0.19 -24.43 40.71
CA LYS A 912 -1.28 -23.49 40.40
C LYS A 912 -1.90 -22.92 41.69
N THR A 913 -2.77 -21.92 41.58
CA THR A 913 -3.58 -21.48 42.73
C THR A 913 -4.56 -22.58 43.14
N PRO A 914 -4.56 -23.06 44.41
CA PRO A 914 -5.55 -24.02 44.88
C PRO A 914 -6.96 -23.45 44.78
N ARG A 915 -7.91 -24.28 44.36
CA ARG A 915 -9.31 -23.87 44.19
C ARG A 915 -10.05 -23.83 45.53
N TYR A 916 -10.80 -22.75 45.77
CA TYR A 916 -11.56 -22.56 47.01
C TYR A 916 -12.54 -23.71 47.28
N LYS A 917 -12.36 -24.42 48.41
CA LYS A 917 -13.28 -25.49 48.84
C LYS A 917 -14.55 -24.94 49.50
N ARG A 918 -15.58 -25.79 49.55
CA ARG A 918 -16.87 -25.52 50.20
C ARG A 918 -16.73 -25.37 51.73
N GLY A 919 -16.39 -24.17 52.19
CA GLY A 919 -16.37 -23.79 53.61
C GLY A 919 -15.01 -23.36 54.17
N GLU A 920 -13.92 -23.49 53.42
CA GLU A 920 -12.58 -23.06 53.84
C GLU A 920 -12.29 -21.64 53.36
N LEU A 921 -12.38 -20.67 54.28
CA LEU A 921 -11.78 -19.34 54.14
C LEU A 921 -10.42 -19.36 54.87
N GLU A 922 -9.35 -19.72 54.17
CA GLU A 922 -8.01 -19.38 54.66
C GLU A 922 -7.78 -17.88 54.48
N TYR A 923 -7.50 -17.20 55.59
CA TYR A 923 -7.12 -15.80 55.66
C TYR A 923 -5.63 -15.73 56.00
N ILE A 924 -4.91 -14.82 55.32
CA ILE A 924 -3.47 -14.52 55.42
C ILE A 924 -2.60 -15.43 54.54
#